data_AF-A0A4Q5NQB2-F1
#
_entry.id   AF-A0A4Q5NQB2-F1
#
_cell.length_a   1.000
_cell.length_b   1.000
_cell.length_c   1.000
_cell.angle_alpha   90.00
_cell.angle_beta   90.00
_cell.angle_gamma   90.00
#
_symmetry.space_group_name_H-M   'P 1'
#
loop_
_entity.id
_entity.type
_entity.pdbx_description
1 polymer ?
#
loop_
_entity_poly.entity_id
_entity_poly.type
_entity_poly.pdbx_seq_one_letter_code
_entity_poly.pdbx_strand_id
1 'polypeptide(L)'
;MNFICFRRAGVLLPALGVALAPQMVSAQTNFRPPSVPLIAHDPYFSVWANANSLADGPTRHWTGREHTLSSLIRVDGQTFRIMGDQPGNLPVLPQTEVQVLPTRTVYRFENPKIALSLEFLTPALPDDLDTLSRPVTFLTWRARSVDGASHSVQLYDDASGQLAVNDANSQPVAWKRQTQNGVSSLRIGSVDQPILQKKGDDLRIDWGYLYVAPTPNQRGTSMALGARDAMQSAFSTGGKLPSTDDTRQPRTPNDQMPVAAVAFDLGKVGKNVSERTAMIAYDDIDSVVYMGRRMKPFWAKNGATISSVMAQSAREFPQLQQKCVAFDTRLMNDMTRIGGSAYAKIGALAFRQTLAAHKIVQDKNGAPLIFSKENYSNGCMGTVDLIYPTHPFFALFSPTLGKAALVPMMNYAESPRWKFPFAPHDLGTYPLGNGQVYGGGERTEENQMPVEETGNILILLAQIAQQDGNAKFASKWWPLLKKWAAYLEDKGFDPESQLSTDDFAGHLAHNTNLSIKATEALGAYALLCQMRGETTEAVRVRGVAKGFADRWAKEARDGDHYKLAFDKTGTWSQKYNMVWDKLLGLNLYSPDIIKTELAYYKTRMNKFGLPLDSRADYTKLDWCVWTATMAENPADFRAIVDPMLDYFDQTPDRNPMTDWFHTNRPRQSGFQARSVVGGVFIKFLSDPTLTQQYARRDPNKNWNWAAMPTPPIINEIVPTAMTATATWRYTFEKPTGDWQSANYDATAWREGPGGLGTANTPGTMVRTVWNTQEIWARREFTLSAEAVREKAKLQLLVLHDEDADIYINGVLANTLSGYNTSYDPFPMSDSARATLKEGRNVIAVHVRQTSGGQYIDAGLATVTITDN
;
A
#
# COMPACT_ATOMS: atom_id res chain seq x y z
N MET A 1 57.48 61.70 22.94
CA MET A 1 56.70 62.32 24.02
C MET A 1 55.97 61.23 24.78
N ASN A 2 56.23 61.17 26.10
CA ASN A 2 55.87 60.09 27.01
C ASN A 2 54.35 59.87 27.14
N PHE A 3 53.88 58.63 27.34
CA PHE A 3 53.53 58.11 28.66
C PHE A 3 53.08 56.62 28.62
N ILE A 4 53.89 55.77 29.28
CA ILE A 4 53.58 54.66 30.18
C ILE A 4 52.86 53.38 29.69
N CYS A 5 53.56 52.28 29.92
CA CYS A 5 53.18 50.88 29.85
C CYS A 5 52.52 50.41 31.16
N PHE A 6 51.47 49.58 31.14
CA PHE A 6 51.16 48.67 32.27
C PHE A 6 50.42 47.40 31.82
N ARG A 7 50.93 46.27 32.32
CA ARG A 7 50.37 44.91 32.31
C ARG A 7 49.00 44.86 32.99
N ARG A 8 48.08 44.02 32.50
CA ARG A 8 46.90 43.57 33.26
C ARG A 8 46.99 42.08 33.60
N ALA A 9 46.95 41.81 34.90
CA ALA A 9 46.69 40.52 35.50
C ALA A 9 45.19 40.16 35.38
N GLY A 10 44.90 38.86 35.30
CA GLY A 10 43.56 38.33 35.08
C GLY A 10 42.68 38.26 36.33
N VAL A 11 41.38 38.14 36.09
CA VAL A 11 40.38 37.55 37.00
C VAL A 11 39.42 36.74 36.13
N LEU A 12 39.30 35.45 36.43
CA LEU A 12 38.31 34.53 35.85
C LEU A 12 36.89 34.91 36.30
N LEU A 13 35.94 34.92 35.36
CA LEU A 13 34.50 34.88 35.61
C LEU A 13 33.92 33.59 35.00
N PRO A 14 33.05 32.85 35.69
CA PRO A 14 32.58 31.54 35.26
C PRO A 14 31.51 31.67 34.17
N ALA A 15 31.57 30.80 33.16
CA ALA A 15 30.54 30.65 32.15
C ALA A 15 29.29 29.99 32.76
N LEU A 16 28.20 30.75 32.92
CA LEU A 16 26.87 30.19 33.15
C LEU A 16 26.34 29.62 31.83
N GLY A 17 26.24 28.29 31.74
CA GLY A 17 25.47 27.61 30.71
C GLY A 17 23.97 27.81 30.98
N VAL A 18 23.29 28.53 30.09
CA VAL A 18 21.83 28.62 30.09
C VAL A 18 21.29 27.34 29.47
N ALA A 19 20.67 26.49 30.30
CA ALA A 19 19.87 25.37 29.85
C ALA A 19 18.59 25.92 29.18
N LEU A 20 18.47 25.72 27.87
CA LEU A 20 17.24 25.98 27.12
C LEU A 20 16.18 24.95 27.55
N ALA A 21 15.24 25.37 28.40
CA ALA A 21 14.02 24.61 28.64
C ALA A 21 13.17 24.61 27.35
N PRO A 22 12.62 23.45 26.92
CA PRO A 22 11.71 23.42 25.79
C PRO A 22 10.45 24.19 26.15
N GLN A 23 10.12 25.20 25.35
CA GLN A 23 8.86 25.93 25.47
C GLN A 23 7.69 24.96 25.27
N MET A 24 6.84 24.86 26.28
CA MET A 24 5.53 24.21 26.17
C MET A 24 4.69 24.98 25.15
N VAL A 25 4.40 24.32 24.03
CA VAL A 25 3.39 24.79 23.08
C VAL A 25 2.02 24.67 23.74
N SER A 26 1.30 25.79 23.72
CA SER A 26 -0.07 25.99 24.23
C SER A 26 -1.05 24.89 23.83
N ALA A 27 -1.98 24.58 24.75
CA ALA A 27 -3.03 23.57 24.71
C ALA A 27 -3.59 23.29 23.30
N GLN A 28 -3.23 22.13 22.75
CA GLN A 28 -3.89 21.52 21.61
C GLN A 28 -5.26 21.00 22.08
N THR A 29 -6.32 21.36 21.36
CA THR A 29 -7.52 20.52 21.34
C THR A 29 -7.08 19.11 20.94
N ASN A 30 -7.41 18.12 21.77
CA ASN A 30 -7.06 16.71 21.58
C ASN A 30 -7.67 16.21 20.27
N PHE A 31 -6.94 16.30 19.17
CA PHE A 31 -7.35 15.75 17.88
C PHE A 31 -7.51 14.24 18.02
N ARG A 32 -8.65 13.72 17.58
CA ARG A 32 -8.96 12.29 17.60
C ARG A 32 -8.88 11.73 16.18
N PRO A 33 -7.78 11.06 15.79
CA PRO A 33 -7.67 10.44 14.47
C PRO A 33 -8.76 9.39 14.22
N PRO A 34 -9.23 9.21 12.97
CA PRO A 34 -10.19 8.16 12.61
C PRO A 34 -9.60 6.76 12.85
N SER A 35 -8.30 6.60 12.56
CA SER A 35 -7.51 5.44 12.94
C SER A 35 -6.05 5.84 13.04
N VAL A 36 -5.31 5.20 13.96
CA VAL A 36 -3.93 5.55 14.26
C VAL A 36 -2.97 4.48 13.71
N PRO A 37 -2.00 4.83 12.84
CA PRO A 37 -1.03 3.88 12.32
C PRO A 37 -0.05 3.43 13.40
N LEU A 38 -0.03 2.13 13.70
CA LEU A 38 0.90 1.51 14.66
C LEU A 38 2.07 0.83 13.93
N ILE A 39 1.76 0.03 12.90
CA ILE A 39 2.71 -0.59 11.99
C ILE A 39 2.22 -0.28 10.58
N ALA A 40 3.04 0.34 9.74
CA ALA A 40 2.63 0.75 8.40
C ALA A 40 3.84 0.72 7.47
N HIS A 41 4.14 -0.47 6.93
CA HIS A 41 5.27 -0.70 6.02
C HIS A 41 4.83 -0.89 4.57
N ASP A 42 3.86 -1.77 4.34
CA ASP A 42 3.37 -2.14 3.03
C ASP A 42 1.89 -2.63 3.12
N PRO A 43 1.23 -2.98 2.00
CA PRO A 43 -0.19 -3.35 2.02
C PRO A 43 -0.54 -4.59 2.84
N TYR A 44 0.45 -5.36 3.31
CA TYR A 44 0.26 -6.57 4.10
C TYR A 44 0.70 -6.37 5.55
N PHE A 45 1.88 -5.79 5.78
CA PHE A 45 2.38 -5.50 7.12
C PHE A 45 1.90 -4.12 7.61
N SER A 46 0.60 -4.08 7.90
CA SER A 46 -0.18 -2.88 8.21
C SER A 46 -1.10 -3.14 9.41
N VAL A 47 -0.94 -2.40 10.50
CA VAL A 47 -1.68 -2.54 11.75
C VAL A 47 -2.05 -1.18 12.31
N TRP A 48 -3.32 -1.02 12.66
CA TRP A 48 -3.95 0.25 13.00
C TRP A 48 -4.77 0.13 14.29
N ALA A 49 -4.84 1.22 15.06
CA ALA A 49 -5.76 1.35 16.18
C ALA A 49 -7.04 2.06 15.74
N ASN A 50 -8.13 1.30 15.67
CA ASN A 50 -9.44 1.73 15.17
C ASN A 50 -10.40 2.12 16.33
N ALA A 51 -9.87 2.72 17.41
CA ALA A 51 -10.66 3.10 18.58
C ALA A 51 -10.17 4.41 19.24
N ASN A 52 -10.97 5.00 20.13
CA ASN A 52 -10.66 6.30 20.75
C ASN A 52 -9.41 6.20 21.63
N SER A 53 -9.37 5.15 22.45
CA SER A 53 -8.21 4.76 23.24
C SER A 53 -7.62 3.46 22.69
N LEU A 54 -6.32 3.27 22.87
CA LEU A 54 -5.59 2.09 22.39
C LEU A 54 -6.09 0.77 23.05
N ALA A 55 -6.75 0.86 24.21
CA ALA A 55 -7.30 -0.27 24.95
C ALA A 55 -8.81 -0.49 24.73
N ASP A 56 -9.46 0.26 23.84
CA ASP A 56 -10.92 0.17 23.64
C ASP A 56 -11.34 -0.96 22.69
N GLY A 57 -10.40 -1.57 21.96
CA GLY A 57 -10.68 -2.60 20.96
C GLY A 57 -9.41 -3.30 20.46
N PRO A 58 -9.54 -4.37 19.66
CA PRO A 58 -8.40 -5.02 19.02
C PRO A 58 -7.82 -4.11 17.93
N THR A 59 -6.52 -4.22 17.70
CA THR A 59 -5.88 -3.62 16.53
C THR A 59 -6.27 -4.36 15.25
N ARG A 60 -6.31 -3.63 14.14
CA ARG A 60 -6.86 -4.11 12.87
C ARG A 60 -5.92 -3.86 11.71
N HIS A 61 -5.97 -4.71 10.70
CA HIS A 61 -5.43 -4.41 9.39
C HIS A 61 -6.24 -3.27 8.74
N TRP A 62 -5.72 -2.64 7.69
CA TRP A 62 -6.49 -1.61 6.96
C TRP A 62 -7.77 -2.15 6.34
N THR A 63 -7.92 -3.47 6.18
CA THR A 63 -9.16 -4.14 5.73
C THR A 63 -10.24 -4.21 6.82
N GLY A 64 -9.95 -3.72 8.02
CA GLY A 64 -10.87 -3.80 9.16
C GLY A 64 -10.88 -5.15 9.87
N ARG A 65 -10.20 -6.18 9.34
CA ARG A 65 -10.04 -7.46 10.03
C ARG A 65 -8.97 -7.39 11.11
N GLU A 66 -9.12 -8.22 12.13
CA GLU A 66 -8.24 -8.19 13.29
C GLU A 66 -6.82 -8.62 12.95
N HIS A 67 -5.88 -7.77 13.34
CA HIS A 67 -4.45 -8.06 13.40
C HIS A 67 -4.05 -7.74 14.83
N THR A 68 -4.40 -8.63 15.76
CA THR A 68 -4.36 -8.32 17.18
C THR A 68 -2.93 -8.18 17.70
N LEU A 69 -2.66 -7.02 18.30
CA LEU A 69 -1.57 -6.71 19.20
C LEU A 69 -2.17 -6.37 20.57
N SER A 70 -1.48 -6.75 21.64
CA SER A 70 -1.92 -6.43 23.01
C SER A 70 -0.74 -5.99 23.86
N SER A 71 -0.98 -5.09 24.82
CA SER A 71 0.04 -4.74 25.80
C SER A 71 -0.57 -4.45 27.17
N LEU A 72 0.10 -4.94 28.21
CA LEU A 72 -0.29 -4.83 29.60
C LEU A 72 0.86 -4.24 30.42
N ILE A 73 0.52 -3.56 31.52
CA ILE A 73 1.47 -3.12 32.53
C ILE A 73 1.02 -3.58 33.91
N ARG A 74 1.97 -4.04 34.71
CA ARG A 74 1.75 -4.45 36.09
C ARG A 74 2.52 -3.53 37.03
N VAL A 75 1.83 -2.92 37.99
CA VAL A 75 2.36 -1.90 38.92
C VAL A 75 2.00 -2.32 40.34
N ASP A 76 3.00 -2.58 41.18
CA ASP A 76 2.83 -3.03 42.58
C ASP A 76 1.83 -4.18 42.76
N GLY A 77 1.80 -5.11 41.81
CA GLY A 77 0.89 -6.24 41.90
C GLY A 77 -0.53 -6.01 41.36
N GLN A 78 -0.81 -4.86 40.74
CA GLN A 78 -2.04 -4.59 39.98
C GLN A 78 -1.74 -4.51 38.48
N THR A 79 -2.53 -5.20 37.65
CA THR A 79 -2.33 -5.24 36.19
C THR A 79 -3.37 -4.38 35.48
N PHE A 80 -2.93 -3.64 34.47
CA PHE A 80 -3.74 -2.75 33.64
C PHE A 80 -3.54 -3.06 32.15
N ARG A 81 -4.59 -2.90 31.36
CA ARG A 81 -4.51 -2.87 29.90
C ARG A 81 -4.04 -1.51 29.41
N ILE A 82 -3.15 -1.50 28.41
CA ILE A 82 -2.73 -0.29 27.69
C ILE A 82 -2.95 -0.41 26.17
N MET A 83 -3.02 -1.63 25.64
CA MET A 83 -3.39 -1.89 24.25
C MET A 83 -4.22 -3.18 24.15
N GLY A 84 -5.30 -3.13 23.38
CA GLY A 84 -6.24 -4.23 23.22
C GLY A 84 -7.34 -4.26 24.29
N ASP A 85 -8.42 -4.95 23.96
CA ASP A 85 -9.63 -5.10 24.77
C ASP A 85 -9.62 -6.33 25.70
N GLN A 86 -8.66 -7.23 25.53
CA GLN A 86 -8.47 -8.42 26.36
C GLN A 86 -7.21 -8.36 27.22
N PRO A 87 -7.24 -8.91 28.46
CA PRO A 87 -8.38 -9.54 29.13
C PRO A 87 -9.42 -8.52 29.63
N GLY A 88 -10.70 -8.72 29.27
CA GLY A 88 -11.75 -7.73 29.53
C GLY A 88 -12.03 -7.43 31.01
N ASN A 89 -11.60 -8.29 31.93
CA ASN A 89 -11.75 -8.10 33.38
C ASN A 89 -10.67 -7.21 34.01
N LEU A 90 -9.60 -6.86 33.28
CA LEU A 90 -8.55 -5.98 33.78
C LEU A 90 -8.92 -4.50 33.56
N PRO A 91 -8.61 -3.62 34.54
CA PRO A 91 -8.78 -2.19 34.37
C PRO A 91 -7.86 -1.64 33.26
N VAL A 92 -8.26 -0.52 32.65
CA VAL A 92 -7.43 0.21 31.68
C VAL A 92 -6.56 1.22 32.43
N LEU A 93 -5.28 1.34 32.06
CA LEU A 93 -4.46 2.46 32.53
C LEU A 93 -4.91 3.72 31.75
N PRO A 94 -5.32 4.82 32.40
CA PRO A 94 -5.91 5.95 31.71
C PRO A 94 -4.99 6.52 30.62
N GLN A 95 -5.46 6.55 29.37
CA GLN A 95 -4.79 7.21 28.25
C GLN A 95 -4.99 8.71 28.36
N THR A 96 -3.90 9.48 28.36
CA THR A 96 -3.92 10.95 28.48
C THR A 96 -3.66 11.65 27.16
N GLU A 97 -2.94 11.00 26.23
CA GLU A 97 -2.57 11.58 24.94
C GLU A 97 -2.35 10.49 23.88
N VAL A 98 -2.66 10.82 22.63
CA VAL A 98 -2.11 10.16 21.44
C VAL A 98 -1.51 11.22 20.51
N GLN A 99 -0.26 11.02 20.10
CA GLN A 99 0.42 11.88 19.15
C GLN A 99 0.81 11.06 17.92
N VAL A 100 0.27 11.44 16.75
CA VAL A 100 0.67 10.87 15.46
C VAL A 100 1.65 11.81 14.76
N LEU A 101 2.82 11.30 14.43
CA LEU A 101 3.90 11.99 13.74
C LEU A 101 4.26 11.22 12.46
N PRO A 102 5.05 11.79 11.53
CA PRO A 102 5.41 11.11 10.27
C PRO A 102 6.04 9.73 10.44
N THR A 103 6.96 9.52 11.39
CA THR A 103 7.65 8.23 11.60
C THR A 103 7.29 7.53 12.91
N ARG A 104 6.53 8.22 13.79
CA ARG A 104 6.20 7.73 15.13
C ARG A 104 4.72 7.87 15.48
N THR A 105 4.25 7.00 16.36
CA THR A 105 3.01 7.18 17.12
C THR A 105 3.37 7.04 18.60
N VAL A 106 2.97 8.02 19.41
CA VAL A 106 3.27 8.04 20.85
C VAL A 106 1.97 8.10 21.63
N TYR A 107 1.70 7.08 22.43
CA TYR A 107 0.63 7.08 23.42
C TYR A 107 1.20 7.42 24.79
N ARG A 108 0.43 8.18 25.58
CA ARG A 108 0.75 8.43 27.00
C ARG A 108 -0.38 7.96 27.89
N PHE A 109 0.02 7.42 29.03
CA PHE A 109 -0.86 6.92 30.05
C PHE A 109 -0.37 7.38 31.42
N GLU A 110 -1.30 7.65 32.33
CA GLU A 110 -0.94 8.06 33.67
C GLU A 110 -1.98 7.60 34.69
N ASN A 111 -1.51 7.15 35.84
CA ASN A 111 -2.32 6.98 37.05
C ASN A 111 -1.60 7.66 38.23
N PRO A 112 -2.16 7.65 39.44
CA PRO A 112 -1.54 8.32 40.58
C PRO A 112 -0.13 7.85 40.96
N LYS A 113 0.33 6.69 40.48
CA LYS A 113 1.64 6.10 40.81
C LYS A 113 2.66 6.26 39.69
N ILE A 114 2.26 5.98 38.44
CA ILE A 114 3.17 5.91 37.30
C ILE A 114 2.66 6.69 36.09
N ALA A 115 3.61 7.28 35.37
CA ALA A 115 3.45 7.74 34.00
C ALA A 115 4.15 6.76 33.04
N LEU A 116 3.48 6.41 31.96
CA LEU A 116 3.96 5.50 30.92
C LEU A 116 3.80 6.16 29.55
N SER A 117 4.80 6.02 28.67
CA SER A 117 4.60 6.21 27.24
C SER A 117 4.90 4.92 26.46
N LEU A 118 4.08 4.64 25.45
CA LEU A 118 4.29 3.59 24.45
C LEU A 118 4.51 4.26 23.09
N GLU A 119 5.72 4.13 22.54
CA GLU A 119 6.09 4.66 21.23
C GLU A 119 6.20 3.53 20.21
N PHE A 120 5.47 3.66 19.10
CA PHE A 120 5.68 2.90 17.87
C PHE A 120 6.57 3.72 16.94
N LEU A 121 7.70 3.17 16.55
CA LEU A 121 8.65 3.83 15.65
C LEU A 121 8.90 2.93 14.43
N THR A 122 8.43 3.39 13.28
CA THR A 122 8.74 2.83 11.97
C THR A 122 9.75 3.78 11.32
N PRO A 123 11.00 3.36 11.05
CA PRO A 123 12.02 4.16 10.38
C PRO A 123 11.70 4.50 8.90
N ALA A 124 10.53 5.10 8.65
CA ALA A 124 10.01 5.46 7.34
C ALA A 124 10.69 6.73 6.82
N LEU A 125 11.98 6.63 6.49
CA LEU A 125 12.84 7.73 6.02
C LEU A 125 13.04 7.60 4.49
N PRO A 126 12.30 8.33 3.64
CA PRO A 126 12.29 8.07 2.20
C PRO A 126 13.58 8.42 1.45
N ASP A 127 14.47 9.16 2.09
CA ASP A 127 15.82 9.48 1.63
C ASP A 127 16.85 8.36 1.91
N ASP A 128 16.48 7.34 2.68
CA ASP A 128 17.31 6.16 3.00
C ASP A 128 16.53 4.88 2.67
N LEU A 129 16.61 4.43 1.42
CA LEU A 129 15.88 3.24 0.93
C LEU A 129 16.25 1.94 1.67
N ASP A 130 17.49 1.86 2.16
CA ASP A 130 17.98 0.69 2.89
C ASP A 130 17.34 0.57 4.26
N THR A 131 17.02 1.71 4.88
CA THR A 131 16.28 1.77 6.14
C THR A 131 14.77 1.68 5.88
N LEU A 132 14.24 2.43 4.91
CA LEU A 132 12.81 2.48 4.57
C LEU A 132 12.26 1.09 4.20
N SER A 133 13.04 0.29 3.48
CA SER A 133 12.60 -1.04 3.05
C SER A 133 12.59 -2.08 4.16
N ARG A 134 13.18 -1.82 5.34
CA ARG A 134 13.23 -2.82 6.43
C ARG A 134 11.85 -2.97 7.06
N PRO A 135 11.27 -4.17 7.08
CA PRO A 135 9.95 -4.40 7.65
C PRO A 135 10.07 -4.55 9.17
N VAL A 136 10.61 -3.54 9.87
CA VAL A 136 10.84 -3.56 11.33
C VAL A 136 10.22 -2.31 11.97
N THR A 137 9.29 -2.51 12.91
CA THR A 137 8.78 -1.45 13.80
C THR A 137 9.28 -1.70 15.21
N PHE A 138 9.75 -0.64 15.88
CA PHE A 138 10.14 -0.68 17.27
C PHE A 138 8.99 -0.27 18.17
N LEU A 139 8.78 -1.00 19.26
CA LEU A 139 7.88 -0.65 20.35
C LEU A 139 8.72 -0.28 21.56
N THR A 140 8.62 0.94 22.06
CA THR A 140 9.40 1.42 23.20
C THR A 140 8.49 1.89 24.34
N TRP A 141 8.63 1.26 25.49
CA TRP A 141 7.95 1.63 26.73
C TRP A 141 8.89 2.47 27.61
N ARG A 142 8.39 3.58 28.14
CA ARG A 142 9.10 4.44 29.10
C ARG A 142 8.24 4.69 30.31
N ALA A 143 8.68 4.19 31.47
CA ALA A 143 7.95 4.32 32.74
C ALA A 143 8.74 5.15 33.75
N ARG A 144 8.04 5.99 34.53
CA ARG A 144 8.58 6.68 35.70
C ARG A 144 7.51 6.78 36.80
N SER A 145 7.92 6.85 38.06
CA SER A 145 7.03 7.25 39.16
C SER A 145 6.63 8.72 39.02
N VAL A 146 5.39 9.02 39.42
CA VAL A 146 4.86 10.39 39.54
C VAL A 146 4.54 10.79 40.98
N ASP A 147 4.49 9.84 41.92
CA ASP A 147 4.19 10.10 43.35
C ASP A 147 5.44 10.21 44.24
N GLY A 148 6.63 10.02 43.67
CA GLY A 148 7.90 10.06 44.40
C GLY A 148 8.28 8.74 45.09
N ALA A 149 7.40 7.74 45.09
CA ALA A 149 7.71 6.39 45.56
C ALA A 149 8.40 5.55 44.47
N SER A 150 8.87 4.36 44.84
CA SER A 150 9.50 3.42 43.90
C SER A 150 8.62 2.19 43.72
N HIS A 151 8.11 1.97 42.51
CA HIS A 151 7.10 0.94 42.22
C HIS A 151 7.72 -0.29 41.57
N SER A 152 7.18 -1.48 41.88
CA SER A 152 7.50 -2.69 41.11
C SER A 152 6.76 -2.64 39.78
N VAL A 153 7.48 -2.66 38.65
CA VAL A 153 6.84 -2.54 37.33
C VAL A 153 7.27 -3.67 36.39
N GLN A 154 6.28 -4.32 35.78
CA GLN A 154 6.47 -5.28 34.69
C GLN A 154 5.65 -4.85 33.46
N LEU A 155 6.15 -5.17 32.27
CA LEU A 155 5.50 -4.91 30.99
C LEU A 155 5.28 -6.21 30.23
N TYR A 156 4.24 -6.25 29.42
CA TYR A 156 3.90 -7.35 28.54
C TYR A 156 3.42 -6.82 27.20
N ASP A 157 3.80 -7.50 26.12
CA ASP A 157 3.33 -7.25 24.77
C ASP A 157 3.19 -8.58 24.01
N ASP A 158 2.15 -8.72 23.20
CA ASP A 158 1.92 -9.88 22.35
C ASP A 158 1.46 -9.50 20.95
N ALA A 159 1.88 -10.30 19.97
CA ALA A 159 1.40 -10.24 18.59
C ALA A 159 0.81 -11.59 18.18
N SER A 160 -0.41 -11.57 17.64
CA SER A 160 -1.17 -12.76 17.29
C SER A 160 -0.79 -13.39 15.95
N GLY A 161 -1.05 -14.69 15.80
CA GLY A 161 -0.95 -15.40 14.53
C GLY A 161 -1.90 -14.89 13.44
N GLN A 162 -2.89 -14.02 13.77
CA GLN A 162 -3.76 -13.38 12.79
C GLN A 162 -2.96 -12.53 11.78
N LEU A 163 -1.81 -11.98 12.18
CA LEU A 163 -0.95 -11.18 11.31
C LEU A 163 -0.27 -11.99 10.19
N ALA A 164 -0.33 -13.33 10.24
CA ALA A 164 0.34 -14.23 9.30
C ALA A 164 -0.64 -15.02 8.40
N VAL A 165 -1.94 -14.69 8.44
CA VAL A 165 -2.97 -15.36 7.63
C VAL A 165 -3.98 -14.38 7.06
N ASN A 166 -4.63 -14.79 5.97
CA ASN A 166 -5.79 -14.08 5.46
C ASN A 166 -7.04 -14.48 6.24
N ASP A 167 -7.29 -15.77 6.50
CA ASP A 167 -8.46 -16.25 7.23
C ASP A 167 -8.06 -16.93 8.55
N ALA A 168 -8.42 -16.28 9.66
CA ALA A 168 -8.14 -16.75 11.02
C ALA A 168 -8.90 -18.02 11.42
N ASN A 169 -9.95 -18.41 10.69
CA ASN A 169 -10.75 -19.60 11.00
C ASN A 169 -10.24 -20.86 10.31
N SER A 170 -9.64 -20.74 9.12
CA SER A 170 -9.33 -21.88 8.26
C SER A 170 -7.83 -22.09 8.04
N GLN A 171 -7.02 -21.04 8.11
CA GLN A 171 -5.58 -21.15 7.82
C GLN A 171 -4.78 -21.38 9.11
N PRO A 172 -4.14 -22.55 9.27
CA PRO A 172 -3.36 -22.83 10.46
C PRO A 172 -1.98 -22.14 10.42
N VAL A 173 -1.50 -21.74 11.60
CA VAL A 173 -0.15 -21.22 11.81
C VAL A 173 0.70 -22.20 12.60
N ALA A 174 2.01 -22.16 12.32
CA ALA A 174 3.05 -22.83 13.08
C ALA A 174 4.02 -21.79 13.65
N TRP A 175 4.72 -22.13 14.73
CA TRP A 175 5.61 -21.21 15.43
C TRP A 175 6.89 -21.85 15.91
N LYS A 176 7.92 -21.01 16.01
CA LYS A 176 9.26 -21.42 16.43
C LYS A 176 10.01 -20.29 17.12
N ARG A 177 10.72 -20.62 18.19
CA ARG A 177 11.75 -19.76 18.79
C ARG A 177 13.08 -19.97 18.10
N GLN A 178 13.83 -18.90 17.90
CA GLN A 178 15.19 -18.97 17.35
C GLN A 178 16.10 -17.87 17.89
N THR A 179 17.41 -18.13 17.85
CA THR A 179 18.44 -17.12 18.10
C THR A 179 19.39 -17.12 16.92
N GLN A 180 19.46 -15.98 16.22
CA GLN A 180 20.33 -15.80 15.06
C GLN A 180 20.95 -14.40 15.12
N ASN A 181 22.22 -14.27 14.72
CA ASN A 181 22.94 -12.99 14.69
C ASN A 181 22.88 -12.19 16.01
N GLY A 182 22.82 -12.88 17.16
CA GLY A 182 22.73 -12.26 18.49
C GLY A 182 21.33 -11.74 18.87
N VAL A 183 20.30 -12.00 18.07
CA VAL A 183 18.90 -11.65 18.36
C VAL A 183 18.09 -12.93 18.59
N SER A 184 17.49 -13.05 19.77
CA SER A 184 16.49 -14.07 20.05
C SER A 184 15.12 -13.56 19.63
N SER A 185 14.40 -14.35 18.83
CA SER A 185 13.10 -14.01 18.27
C SER A 185 12.11 -15.16 18.38
N LEU A 186 10.84 -14.80 18.44
CA LEU A 186 9.69 -15.68 18.27
C LEU A 186 9.14 -15.50 16.87
N ARG A 187 8.92 -16.60 16.14
CA ARG A 187 8.42 -16.59 14.77
C ARG A 187 7.08 -17.30 14.67
N ILE A 188 6.11 -16.70 13.97
CA ILE A 188 4.82 -17.32 13.61
C ILE A 188 4.60 -17.19 12.11
N GLY A 189 4.09 -18.22 11.43
CA GLY A 189 3.76 -18.15 10.01
C GLY A 189 2.66 -19.14 9.61
N SER A 190 1.96 -18.86 8.53
CA SER A 190 1.03 -19.80 7.87
C SER A 190 1.74 -21.11 7.52
N VAL A 191 1.07 -22.25 7.66
CA VAL A 191 1.65 -23.56 7.33
C VAL A 191 1.80 -23.75 5.83
N ASP A 192 0.78 -23.38 5.06
CA ASP A 192 0.67 -23.75 3.64
C ASP A 192 1.60 -22.93 2.74
N GLN A 193 1.96 -21.72 3.17
CA GLN A 193 2.84 -20.79 2.45
C GLN A 193 2.46 -20.62 0.95
N PRO A 194 1.22 -20.21 0.62
CA PRO A 194 0.76 -19.97 -0.76
C PRO A 194 1.35 -18.67 -1.34
N ILE A 195 2.68 -18.59 -1.42
CA ILE A 195 3.43 -17.38 -1.80
C ILE A 195 2.91 -16.81 -3.12
N LEU A 196 2.35 -15.59 -3.04
CA LEU A 196 1.85 -14.79 -4.17
C LEU A 196 0.74 -15.49 -4.99
N GLN A 197 -0.04 -16.39 -4.38
CA GLN A 197 -1.11 -17.08 -5.09
C GLN A 197 -2.43 -16.28 -5.13
N LYS A 198 -2.72 -15.51 -4.06
CA LYS A 198 -3.93 -14.68 -3.98
C LYS A 198 -3.67 -13.26 -4.48
N LYS A 199 -4.67 -12.66 -5.13
CA LYS A 199 -4.63 -11.30 -5.67
C LYS A 199 -5.97 -10.60 -5.48
N GLY A 200 -5.97 -9.27 -5.42
CA GLY A 200 -7.19 -8.47 -5.34
C GLY A 200 -7.34 -7.67 -4.06
N ASP A 201 -8.56 -7.21 -3.85
CA ASP A 201 -8.92 -6.30 -2.76
C ASP A 201 -9.35 -7.05 -1.49
N ASP A 202 -9.41 -6.35 -0.35
CA ASP A 202 -9.76 -6.89 0.98
C ASP A 202 -8.88 -8.06 1.50
N LEU A 203 -7.74 -8.32 0.85
CA LEU A 203 -6.80 -9.37 1.22
C LEU A 203 -5.75 -8.92 2.24
N ARG A 204 -5.50 -9.77 3.23
CA ARG A 204 -4.28 -9.80 4.05
C ARG A 204 -3.29 -10.82 3.48
N ILE A 205 -2.07 -10.82 3.99
CA ILE A 205 -1.07 -11.82 3.63
C ILE A 205 -1.39 -13.18 4.25
N ASP A 206 -1.09 -14.26 3.54
CA ASP A 206 -1.23 -15.63 4.04
C ASP A 206 0.01 -16.51 3.82
N TRP A 207 1.16 -15.88 3.55
CA TRP A 207 2.47 -16.50 3.50
C TRP A 207 3.50 -15.68 4.28
N GLY A 208 4.72 -16.20 4.42
CA GLY A 208 5.78 -15.54 5.16
C GLY A 208 5.67 -15.73 6.66
N TYR A 209 6.36 -14.87 7.41
CA TYR A 209 6.58 -15.04 8.83
C TYR A 209 6.61 -13.71 9.60
N LEU A 210 5.81 -13.64 10.67
CA LEU A 210 5.88 -12.62 11.72
C LEU A 210 7.02 -12.94 12.69
N TYR A 211 7.74 -11.91 13.14
CA TYR A 211 8.80 -11.99 14.14
C TYR A 211 8.56 -10.99 15.28
N VAL A 212 8.70 -11.44 16.52
CA VAL A 212 8.74 -10.58 17.71
C VAL A 212 10.06 -10.82 18.45
N ALA A 213 10.80 -9.75 18.76
CA ALA A 213 12.08 -9.86 19.44
C ALA A 213 12.37 -8.64 20.33
N PRO A 214 12.81 -8.81 21.59
CA PRO A 214 13.39 -7.71 22.36
C PRO A 214 14.71 -7.24 21.72
N THR A 215 15.05 -5.95 21.82
CA THR A 215 16.41 -5.52 21.45
C THR A 215 17.45 -6.16 22.40
N PRO A 216 18.67 -6.49 21.94
CA PRO A 216 19.66 -7.18 22.77
C PRO A 216 20.04 -6.44 24.06
N ASN A 217 20.61 -7.19 25.02
CA ASN A 217 21.20 -6.68 26.26
C ASN A 217 20.23 -6.01 27.26
N GLN A 218 18.92 -6.30 27.17
CA GLN A 218 17.93 -5.83 28.14
C GLN A 218 17.72 -6.85 29.26
N ARG A 219 17.97 -6.44 30.51
CA ARG A 219 17.73 -7.26 31.71
C ARG A 219 16.24 -7.44 31.98
N GLY A 220 15.90 -8.54 32.65
CA GLY A 220 14.51 -8.84 33.04
C GLY A 220 13.62 -9.23 31.86
N THR A 221 14.20 -9.65 30.73
CA THR A 221 13.46 -9.99 29.52
C THR A 221 13.08 -11.46 29.51
N SER A 222 11.83 -11.76 29.13
CA SER A 222 11.34 -13.11 28.87
C SER A 222 10.51 -13.13 27.60
N MET A 223 10.42 -14.31 26.97
CA MET A 223 9.66 -14.53 25.74
C MET A 223 8.95 -15.88 25.82
N ALA A 224 7.77 -15.99 25.24
CA ALA A 224 7.04 -17.25 25.14
C ALA A 224 6.12 -17.28 23.91
N LEU A 225 5.95 -18.47 23.34
CA LEU A 225 4.95 -18.77 22.30
C LEU A 225 3.82 -19.61 22.90
N GLY A 226 2.56 -19.27 22.59
CA GLY A 226 1.42 -20.10 23.01
C GLY A 226 0.10 -19.36 23.02
N ALA A 227 -0.89 -19.95 23.70
CA ALA A 227 -2.24 -19.38 23.75
C ALA A 227 -2.27 -18.03 24.49
N ARG A 228 -2.89 -17.01 23.88
CA ARG A 228 -2.98 -15.64 24.42
C ARG A 228 -3.50 -15.60 25.84
N ASP A 229 -4.60 -16.30 26.13
CA ASP A 229 -5.20 -16.32 27.47
C ASP A 229 -4.25 -16.88 28.53
N ALA A 230 -3.48 -17.91 28.19
CA ALA A 230 -2.48 -18.48 29.10
C ALA A 230 -1.33 -17.50 29.36
N MET A 231 -0.87 -16.80 28.32
CA MET A 231 0.18 -15.79 28.42
C MET A 231 -0.27 -14.59 29.27
N GLN A 232 -1.44 -14.05 28.99
CA GLN A 232 -2.00 -12.90 29.69
C GLN A 232 -2.39 -13.24 31.13
N SER A 233 -2.90 -14.46 31.40
CA SER A 233 -3.22 -14.91 32.77
C SER A 233 -1.96 -15.14 33.62
N ALA A 234 -0.92 -15.74 33.06
CA ALA A 234 0.36 -15.92 33.75
C ALA A 234 0.98 -14.55 34.09
N PHE A 235 0.95 -13.61 33.15
CA PHE A 235 1.46 -12.26 33.38
C PHE A 235 0.61 -11.48 34.38
N SER A 236 -0.71 -11.51 34.26
CA SER A 236 -1.60 -10.72 35.13
C SER A 236 -1.48 -11.15 36.60
N THR A 237 -1.27 -12.45 36.85
CA THR A 237 -1.13 -13.04 38.19
C THR A 237 0.29 -12.88 38.74
N GLY A 238 1.30 -13.28 37.97
CA GLY A 238 2.67 -13.45 38.43
C GLY A 238 3.69 -12.45 37.90
N GLY A 239 3.31 -11.58 36.96
CA GLY A 239 4.22 -10.65 36.27
C GLY A 239 5.23 -11.33 35.36
N LYS A 240 4.99 -12.60 34.97
CA LYS A 240 5.92 -13.43 34.18
C LYS A 240 5.18 -14.20 33.10
N LEU A 241 5.88 -14.51 32.01
CA LEU A 241 5.42 -15.46 31.00
C LEU A 241 5.60 -16.92 31.49
N PRO A 242 4.85 -17.88 30.92
CA PRO A 242 5.14 -19.30 31.05
C PRO A 242 6.60 -19.62 30.71
N SER A 243 7.19 -20.60 31.40
CA SER A 243 8.60 -20.98 31.22
C SER A 243 8.87 -21.81 29.96
N THR A 244 7.83 -22.37 29.35
CA THR A 244 7.91 -23.23 28.17
C THR A 244 6.97 -22.75 27.09
N ASP A 245 7.40 -22.87 25.83
CA ASP A 245 6.55 -22.62 24.67
C ASP A 245 5.49 -23.72 24.55
N ASP A 246 4.31 -23.35 24.03
CA ASP A 246 3.24 -24.29 23.70
C ASP A 246 3.66 -25.18 22.52
N THR A 247 3.51 -26.50 22.69
CA THR A 247 3.87 -27.50 21.68
C THR A 247 2.70 -27.91 20.79
N ARG A 248 1.46 -27.51 21.11
CA ARG A 248 0.25 -27.84 20.34
C ARG A 248 0.18 -26.96 19.08
N GLN A 249 0.87 -27.38 18.03
CA GLN A 249 0.86 -26.74 16.71
C GLN A 249 0.77 -27.79 15.59
N PRO A 250 0.23 -27.45 14.42
CA PRO A 250 -0.29 -26.13 14.05
C PRO A 250 -1.73 -25.88 14.57
N ARG A 251 -2.16 -24.62 14.60
CA ARG A 251 -3.52 -24.19 15.00
C ARG A 251 -3.98 -23.01 14.17
N THR A 252 -5.28 -22.85 13.97
CA THR A 252 -5.83 -21.62 13.38
C THR A 252 -5.73 -20.47 14.40
N PRO A 253 -5.60 -19.20 13.97
CA PRO A 253 -5.52 -18.07 14.89
C PRO A 253 -6.73 -17.89 15.82
N ASN A 254 -7.88 -18.50 15.52
CA ASN A 254 -9.03 -18.49 16.42
C ASN A 254 -9.10 -19.71 17.38
N ASP A 255 -8.26 -20.74 17.21
CA ASP A 255 -8.08 -21.82 18.19
C ASP A 255 -7.09 -21.42 19.28
N GLN A 256 -7.62 -20.92 20.40
CA GLN A 256 -6.84 -20.45 21.56
C GLN A 256 -5.71 -19.49 21.15
N MET A 257 -6.01 -18.55 20.24
CA MET A 257 -5.14 -17.50 19.70
C MET A 257 -3.64 -17.65 20.00
N PRO A 258 -2.89 -18.35 19.13
CA PRO A 258 -1.43 -18.41 19.24
C PRO A 258 -0.82 -17.01 19.14
N VAL A 259 0.00 -16.64 20.11
CA VAL A 259 0.72 -15.36 20.15
C VAL A 259 2.21 -15.55 20.37
N ALA A 260 2.98 -14.59 19.87
CA ALA A 260 4.37 -14.36 20.24
C ALA A 260 4.41 -13.25 21.28
N ALA A 261 4.77 -13.59 22.52
CA ALA A 261 4.75 -12.68 23.65
C ALA A 261 6.15 -12.34 24.17
N VAL A 262 6.35 -11.07 24.54
CA VAL A 262 7.51 -10.57 25.26
C VAL A 262 7.07 -9.94 26.58
N ALA A 263 7.87 -10.11 27.62
CA ALA A 263 7.65 -9.43 28.89
C ALA A 263 8.97 -8.91 29.47
N PHE A 264 8.88 -7.78 30.16
CA PHE A 264 10.01 -7.11 30.79
C PHE A 264 9.73 -6.85 32.27
N ASP A 265 10.62 -7.31 33.14
CA ASP A 265 10.69 -6.87 34.53
C ASP A 265 11.63 -5.66 34.64
N LEU A 266 11.06 -4.49 34.94
CA LEU A 266 11.84 -3.27 35.14
C LEU A 266 12.38 -3.16 36.57
N GLY A 267 11.96 -4.04 37.48
CA GLY A 267 12.26 -3.94 38.90
C GLY A 267 11.61 -2.72 39.53
N LYS A 268 12.38 -1.95 40.31
CA LYS A 268 11.91 -0.76 41.02
C LYS A 268 12.06 0.51 40.16
N VAL A 269 10.93 1.06 39.70
CA VAL A 269 10.84 2.29 38.92
C VAL A 269 10.56 3.47 39.86
N GLY A 270 11.53 4.39 39.95
CA GLY A 270 11.40 5.65 40.68
C GLY A 270 11.26 6.84 39.73
N LYS A 271 11.78 8.01 40.12
CA LYS A 271 11.69 9.26 39.34
C LYS A 271 12.39 9.23 37.97
N ASN A 272 13.42 8.39 37.81
CA ASN A 272 14.16 8.27 36.57
C ASN A 272 13.40 7.37 35.60
N VAL A 273 13.47 7.70 34.31
CA VAL A 273 12.81 6.90 33.26
C VAL A 273 13.49 5.53 33.12
N SER A 274 12.70 4.48 33.22
CA SER A 274 13.08 3.11 32.85
C SER A 274 12.52 2.80 31.46
N GLU A 275 13.39 2.38 30.54
CA GLU A 275 13.05 2.13 29.13
C GLU A 275 13.21 0.64 28.76
N ARG A 276 12.30 0.13 27.93
CA ARG A 276 12.41 -1.18 27.26
C ARG A 276 11.95 -1.08 25.82
N THR A 277 12.59 -1.85 24.94
CA THR A 277 12.27 -1.85 23.50
C THR A 277 12.15 -3.26 22.93
N ALA A 278 11.13 -3.47 22.10
CA ALA A 278 10.95 -4.66 21.27
C ALA A 278 10.89 -4.28 19.79
N MET A 279 11.08 -5.26 18.93
CA MET A 279 10.91 -5.20 17.48
C MET A 279 9.79 -6.14 17.08
N ILE A 280 8.90 -5.67 16.22
CA ILE A 280 7.98 -6.50 15.45
C ILE A 280 8.41 -6.38 13.99
N ALA A 281 8.59 -7.52 13.32
CA ALA A 281 9.04 -7.57 11.94
C ALA A 281 8.29 -8.61 11.12
N TYR A 282 8.34 -8.48 9.80
CA TYR A 282 7.70 -9.43 8.88
C TYR A 282 8.64 -9.82 7.74
N ASP A 283 8.68 -11.09 7.38
CA ASP A 283 9.37 -11.61 6.20
C ASP A 283 8.35 -12.21 5.24
N ASP A 284 8.10 -11.53 4.12
CA ASP A 284 7.19 -11.95 3.07
C ASP A 284 7.85 -12.89 2.04
N ILE A 285 9.14 -13.24 2.17
CA ILE A 285 9.88 -14.17 1.30
C ILE A 285 10.05 -13.66 -0.14
N ASP A 286 8.94 -13.51 -0.87
CA ASP A 286 8.79 -12.87 -2.17
C ASP A 286 7.65 -11.84 -2.08
N SER A 287 7.85 -10.67 -2.66
CA SER A 287 7.00 -9.50 -2.40
C SER A 287 5.89 -9.29 -3.42
N VAL A 288 6.23 -9.41 -4.71
CA VAL A 288 5.29 -9.26 -5.84
C VAL A 288 5.74 -10.12 -7.01
N VAL A 289 4.86 -10.30 -7.99
CA VAL A 289 5.22 -10.79 -9.32
C VAL A 289 5.26 -9.62 -10.30
N TYR A 290 6.32 -9.52 -11.09
CA TYR A 290 6.41 -8.57 -12.21
C TYR A 290 6.69 -9.34 -13.50
N MET A 291 5.71 -9.36 -14.41
CA MET A 291 5.76 -10.09 -15.69
C MET A 291 6.19 -11.57 -15.53
N GLY A 292 5.55 -12.27 -14.58
CA GLY A 292 5.82 -13.67 -14.27
C GLY A 292 7.06 -13.93 -13.39
N ARG A 293 7.89 -12.92 -13.13
CA ARG A 293 9.06 -13.06 -12.24
C ARG A 293 8.70 -12.70 -10.81
N ARG A 294 9.00 -13.59 -9.86
CA ARG A 294 8.92 -13.29 -8.42
C ARG A 294 10.02 -12.31 -8.03
N MET A 295 9.62 -11.22 -7.38
CA MET A 295 10.50 -10.13 -7.00
C MET A 295 10.80 -10.19 -5.51
N LYS A 296 12.09 -10.12 -5.16
CA LYS A 296 12.52 -10.04 -3.76
C LYS A 296 12.31 -8.64 -3.21
N PRO A 297 11.98 -8.50 -1.91
CA PRO A 297 11.92 -7.19 -1.28
C PRO A 297 13.29 -6.51 -1.33
N PHE A 298 13.30 -5.17 -1.42
CA PHE A 298 14.55 -4.42 -1.58
C PHE A 298 15.55 -4.63 -0.42
N TRP A 299 15.07 -4.84 0.80
CA TRP A 299 15.91 -5.11 1.97
C TRP A 299 16.71 -6.43 1.84
N ALA A 300 16.25 -7.39 1.03
CA ALA A 300 16.88 -8.69 0.85
C ALA A 300 18.05 -8.66 -0.15
N LYS A 301 18.41 -7.47 -0.66
CA LYS A 301 19.56 -7.28 -1.55
C LYS A 301 20.84 -7.88 -0.94
N ASN A 302 21.74 -8.34 -1.80
CA ASN A 302 23.01 -8.97 -1.40
C ASN A 302 22.85 -10.20 -0.48
N GLY A 303 21.71 -10.89 -0.54
CA GLY A 303 21.45 -12.09 0.26
C GLY A 303 21.14 -11.82 1.73
N ALA A 304 20.75 -10.59 2.09
CA ALA A 304 20.32 -10.28 3.44
C ALA A 304 19.10 -11.13 3.82
N THR A 305 19.09 -11.60 5.07
CA THR A 305 17.98 -12.36 5.66
C THR A 305 17.25 -11.48 6.67
N ILE A 306 15.99 -11.79 6.98
CA ILE A 306 15.25 -11.05 8.00
C ILE A 306 16.00 -11.05 9.35
N SER A 307 16.66 -12.16 9.71
CA SER A 307 17.49 -12.25 10.91
C SER A 307 18.68 -11.28 10.89
N SER A 308 19.33 -11.06 9.75
CA SER A 308 20.43 -10.08 9.65
C SER A 308 19.90 -8.65 9.69
N VAL A 309 18.76 -8.39 9.05
CA VAL A 309 18.08 -7.08 9.06
C VAL A 309 17.61 -6.71 10.46
N MET A 310 17.01 -7.64 11.21
CA MET A 310 16.61 -7.40 12.60
C MET A 310 17.83 -7.12 13.50
N ALA A 311 18.92 -7.88 13.35
CA ALA A 311 20.14 -7.66 14.11
C ALA A 311 20.79 -6.30 13.79
N GLN A 312 20.78 -5.89 12.52
CA GLN A 312 21.24 -4.56 12.11
C GLN A 312 20.35 -3.46 12.68
N SER A 313 19.03 -3.60 12.54
CA SER A 313 18.05 -2.64 13.05
C SER A 313 18.17 -2.45 14.57
N ALA A 314 18.37 -3.53 15.32
CA ALA A 314 18.60 -3.46 16.77
C ALA A 314 19.88 -2.69 17.13
N ARG A 315 20.98 -2.87 16.38
CA ARG A 315 22.24 -2.12 16.60
C ARG A 315 22.08 -0.64 16.27
N GLU A 316 21.35 -0.33 15.22
CA GLU A 316 21.18 1.04 14.71
C GLU A 316 20.05 1.81 15.41
N PHE A 317 19.22 1.14 16.22
CA PHE A 317 18.03 1.71 16.84
C PHE A 317 18.25 3.09 17.51
N PRO A 318 19.27 3.33 18.35
CA PRO A 318 19.47 4.65 18.96
C PRO A 318 19.66 5.77 17.93
N GLN A 319 20.37 5.48 16.83
CA GLN A 319 20.61 6.45 15.75
C GLN A 319 19.35 6.65 14.90
N LEU A 320 18.62 5.57 14.60
CA LEU A 320 17.36 5.63 13.86
C LEU A 320 16.32 6.45 14.62
N GLN A 321 16.23 6.27 15.95
CA GLN A 321 15.31 7.04 16.78
C GLN A 321 15.62 8.54 16.72
N GLN A 322 16.89 8.93 16.85
CA GLN A 322 17.29 10.34 16.73
C GLN A 322 16.96 10.92 15.35
N LYS A 323 17.24 10.18 14.27
CA LYS A 323 16.91 10.59 12.90
C LYS A 323 15.40 10.79 12.72
N CYS A 324 14.59 9.86 13.20
CA CYS A 324 13.13 9.91 13.14
C CYS A 324 12.57 11.11 13.90
N VAL A 325 13.02 11.35 15.14
CA VAL A 325 12.63 12.53 15.93
C VAL A 325 12.95 13.84 15.21
N ALA A 326 14.16 13.94 14.64
CA ALA A 326 14.60 15.12 13.91
C ALA A 326 13.80 15.33 12.62
N PHE A 327 13.49 14.24 11.90
CA PHE A 327 12.67 14.28 10.69
C PHE A 327 11.24 14.73 11.00
N ASP A 328 10.59 14.10 11.99
CA ASP A 328 9.24 14.45 12.42
C ASP A 328 9.15 15.93 12.82
N THR A 329 10.08 16.39 13.65
CA THR A 329 10.09 17.77 14.15
C THR A 329 10.19 18.77 13.01
N ARG A 330 11.09 18.51 12.04
CA ARG A 330 11.26 19.37 10.87
C ARG A 330 10.00 19.39 10.01
N LEU A 331 9.48 18.22 9.66
CA LEU A 331 8.33 18.13 8.77
C LEU A 331 7.07 18.74 9.38
N MET A 332 6.81 18.51 10.67
CA MET A 332 5.67 19.10 11.36
C MET A 332 5.76 20.63 11.42
N ASN A 333 6.96 21.17 11.67
CA ASN A 333 7.18 22.62 11.68
C ASN A 333 6.99 23.23 10.29
N ASP A 334 7.55 22.61 9.25
CA ASP A 334 7.42 23.10 7.87
C ASP A 334 5.97 23.01 7.35
N MET A 335 5.24 21.93 7.65
CA MET A 335 3.81 21.83 7.34
C MET A 335 3.00 22.91 8.06
N THR A 336 3.26 23.12 9.35
CA THR A 336 2.57 24.16 10.13
C THR A 336 2.83 25.55 9.55
N ARG A 337 4.07 25.82 9.11
CA ARG A 337 4.45 27.09 8.50
C ARG A 337 3.71 27.37 7.19
N ILE A 338 3.56 26.36 6.31
CA ILE A 338 3.01 26.59 4.96
C ILE A 338 1.49 26.41 4.86
N GLY A 339 0.87 25.69 5.80
CA GLY A 339 -0.55 25.35 5.73
C GLY A 339 -1.31 25.42 7.07
N GLY A 340 -0.64 25.72 8.18
CA GLY A 340 -1.25 25.76 9.51
C GLY A 340 -1.28 24.40 10.23
N SER A 341 -1.73 24.41 11.48
CA SER A 341 -1.72 23.22 12.35
C SER A 341 -2.67 22.12 11.88
N ALA A 342 -3.79 22.47 11.25
CA ALA A 342 -4.73 21.48 10.73
C ALA A 342 -4.12 20.69 9.57
N TYR A 343 -3.52 21.41 8.61
CA TYR A 343 -2.75 20.80 7.52
C TYR A 343 -1.62 19.90 8.04
N ALA A 344 -0.88 20.32 9.07
CA ALA A 344 0.18 19.50 9.65
C ALA A 344 -0.34 18.19 10.27
N LYS A 345 -1.50 18.21 10.94
CA LYS A 345 -2.15 17.00 11.49
C LYS A 345 -2.62 16.06 10.37
N ILE A 346 -3.24 16.59 9.31
CA ILE A 346 -3.64 15.82 8.12
C ILE A 346 -2.41 15.17 7.45
N GLY A 347 -1.34 15.94 7.26
CA GLY A 347 -0.07 15.44 6.70
C GLY A 347 0.58 14.35 7.55
N ALA A 348 0.50 14.46 8.88
CA ALA A 348 1.00 13.41 9.79
C ALA A 348 0.25 12.08 9.63
N LEU A 349 -1.08 12.12 9.43
CA LEU A 349 -1.87 10.92 9.14
C LEU A 349 -1.54 10.33 7.77
N ALA A 350 -1.37 11.19 6.76
CA ALA A 350 -1.12 10.77 5.38
C ALA A 350 0.26 10.11 5.18
N PHE A 351 1.29 10.51 5.95
CA PHE A 351 2.69 10.17 5.67
C PHE A 351 2.95 8.65 5.59
N ARG A 352 2.70 7.90 6.68
CA ARG A 352 2.93 6.44 6.66
C ARG A 352 1.92 5.70 5.82
N GLN A 353 0.69 6.20 5.75
CA GLN A 353 -0.34 5.59 4.89
C GLN A 353 0.10 5.59 3.43
N THR A 354 0.69 6.69 2.96
CA THR A 354 1.20 6.81 1.59
C THR A 354 2.22 5.71 1.31
N LEU A 355 3.20 5.51 2.20
CA LEU A 355 4.23 4.48 2.05
C LEU A 355 3.65 3.06 2.16
N ALA A 356 2.78 2.82 3.14
CA ALA A 356 2.18 1.52 3.42
C ALA A 356 1.19 1.03 2.35
N ALA A 357 0.85 1.86 1.36
CA ALA A 357 0.10 1.42 0.18
C ALA A 357 1.01 0.89 -0.94
N HIS A 358 2.32 0.72 -0.70
CA HIS A 358 3.29 0.29 -1.69
C HIS A 358 4.23 -0.81 -1.20
N LYS A 359 4.86 -1.49 -2.15
CA LYS A 359 5.95 -2.43 -1.90
C LYS A 359 7.19 -2.08 -2.71
N ILE A 360 8.34 -2.02 -2.04
CA ILE A 360 9.64 -1.74 -2.67
C ILE A 360 10.36 -3.06 -2.92
N VAL A 361 10.73 -3.29 -4.18
CA VAL A 361 11.48 -4.47 -4.63
C VAL A 361 12.71 -4.06 -5.41
N GLN A 362 13.56 -5.04 -5.72
CA GLN A 362 14.78 -4.83 -6.48
C GLN A 362 14.69 -5.46 -7.87
N ASP A 363 15.08 -4.73 -8.92
CA ASP A 363 15.21 -5.28 -10.27
C ASP A 363 16.54 -6.06 -10.47
N LYS A 364 16.76 -6.62 -11.66
CA LYS A 364 17.97 -7.41 -11.96
C LYS A 364 19.28 -6.61 -11.92
N ASN A 365 19.22 -5.29 -12.10
CA ASN A 365 20.38 -4.40 -12.04
C ASN A 365 20.63 -3.88 -10.62
N GLY A 366 19.77 -4.25 -9.68
CA GLY A 366 19.84 -3.81 -8.30
C GLY A 366 19.09 -2.50 -8.03
N ALA A 367 18.41 -1.92 -9.03
CA ALA A 367 17.68 -0.67 -8.88
C ALA A 367 16.32 -0.90 -8.19
N PRO A 368 15.82 0.09 -7.42
CA PRO A 368 14.53 -0.03 -6.75
C PRO A 368 13.39 0.06 -7.76
N LEU A 369 12.39 -0.80 -7.61
CA LEU A 369 11.05 -0.62 -8.17
C LEU A 369 10.06 -0.49 -7.02
N ILE A 370 8.98 0.25 -7.23
CA ILE A 370 7.91 0.39 -6.25
C ILE A 370 6.56 0.15 -6.93
N PHE A 371 5.74 -0.66 -6.30
CA PHE A 371 4.42 -1.01 -6.80
C PHE A 371 3.36 -0.64 -5.77
N SER A 372 2.38 0.16 -6.16
CA SER A 372 1.19 0.43 -5.35
C SER A 372 0.25 -0.77 -5.37
N LYS A 373 -0.43 -0.99 -4.23
CA LYS A 373 -1.74 -1.65 -4.21
C LYS A 373 -2.79 -0.57 -4.15
N GLU A 374 -3.78 -0.68 -5.02
CA GLU A 374 -5.00 0.09 -4.92
C GLU A 374 -5.88 -0.43 -3.76
N ASN A 375 -5.50 -0.08 -2.52
CA ASN A 375 -6.15 -0.55 -1.30
C ASN A 375 -7.63 -0.13 -1.27
N TYR A 376 -8.57 -1.06 -1.13
CA TYR A 376 -10.00 -0.76 -0.99
C TYR A 376 -10.62 -0.03 -2.20
N SER A 377 -10.08 -0.27 -3.40
CA SER A 377 -10.72 0.05 -4.69
C SER A 377 -10.25 -0.90 -5.82
N ASN A 378 -10.77 -2.13 -5.85
CA ASN A 378 -10.51 -3.16 -6.88
C ASN A 378 -9.12 -3.84 -6.85
N GLY A 379 -8.15 -3.30 -6.11
CA GLY A 379 -6.87 -3.98 -5.87
C GLY A 379 -5.93 -4.04 -7.08
N CYS A 380 -6.08 -3.14 -8.05
CA CYS A 380 -5.13 -2.99 -9.15
C CYS A 380 -3.72 -2.63 -8.65
N MET A 381 -2.71 -3.01 -9.43
CA MET A 381 -1.30 -2.82 -9.12
C MET A 381 -0.68 -1.78 -10.04
N GLY A 382 0.00 -0.79 -9.47
CA GLY A 382 0.65 0.26 -10.26
C GLY A 382 -0.32 1.13 -11.06
N THR A 383 -1.54 1.30 -10.57
CA THR A 383 -2.59 2.16 -11.14
C THR A 383 -2.09 3.60 -11.33
N VAL A 384 -2.19 4.15 -12.54
CA VAL A 384 -1.54 5.42 -12.94
C VAL A 384 -2.24 6.63 -12.33
N ASP A 385 -3.56 6.65 -12.31
CA ASP A 385 -4.34 7.69 -11.64
C ASP A 385 -4.31 7.58 -10.11
N LEU A 386 -3.68 6.53 -9.55
CA LEU A 386 -3.19 6.50 -8.15
C LEU A 386 -1.78 7.05 -8.01
N ILE A 387 -0.88 6.70 -8.94
CA ILE A 387 0.50 7.22 -8.97
C ILE A 387 0.48 8.75 -9.07
N TYR A 388 -0.42 9.32 -9.87
CA TYR A 388 -0.56 10.76 -10.07
C TYR A 388 -0.79 11.58 -8.78
N PRO A 389 -1.84 11.33 -7.97
CA PRO A 389 -2.03 11.99 -6.69
C PRO A 389 -1.00 11.56 -5.64
N THR A 390 -0.37 10.38 -5.77
CA THR A 390 0.70 9.94 -4.85
C THR A 390 2.01 10.69 -5.11
N HIS A 391 2.30 11.04 -6.36
CA HIS A 391 3.60 11.55 -6.81
C HIS A 391 4.13 12.75 -6.05
N PRO A 392 3.33 13.75 -5.61
CA PRO A 392 3.85 14.86 -4.80
C PRO A 392 4.63 14.42 -3.56
N PHE A 393 4.25 13.31 -2.93
CA PHE A 393 5.01 12.72 -1.82
C PHE A 393 6.41 12.29 -2.27
N PHE A 394 6.51 11.51 -3.36
CA PHE A 394 7.78 10.99 -3.83
C PHE A 394 8.65 12.08 -4.47
N ALA A 395 8.08 13.00 -5.25
CA ALA A 395 8.78 14.18 -5.75
C ALA A 395 9.49 14.95 -4.63
N LEU A 396 8.85 15.04 -3.46
CA LEU A 396 9.39 15.73 -2.30
C LEU A 396 10.41 14.89 -1.52
N PHE A 397 10.05 13.67 -1.14
CA PHE A 397 10.82 12.90 -0.15
C PHE A 397 11.74 11.83 -0.76
N SER A 398 11.43 11.34 -1.96
CA SER A 398 12.24 10.30 -2.64
C SER A 398 12.05 10.35 -4.17
N PRO A 399 12.72 11.29 -4.87
CA PRO A 399 12.66 11.40 -6.32
C PRO A 399 13.03 10.09 -7.05
N THR A 400 13.89 9.28 -6.43
CA THR A 400 14.19 7.91 -6.85
C THR A 400 12.95 7.04 -6.91
N LEU A 401 12.14 7.02 -5.84
CA LEU A 401 10.89 6.23 -5.82
C LEU A 401 9.83 6.79 -6.78
N GLY A 402 9.79 8.11 -6.98
CA GLY A 402 8.92 8.73 -7.99
C GLY A 402 9.25 8.23 -9.40
N LYS A 403 10.53 8.16 -9.76
CA LYS A 403 10.97 7.52 -11.01
C LYS A 403 10.68 6.02 -11.02
N ALA A 404 10.96 5.32 -9.92
CA ALA A 404 10.78 3.88 -9.79
C ALA A 404 9.32 3.43 -9.92
N ALA A 405 8.35 4.29 -9.58
CA ALA A 405 6.92 4.02 -9.75
C ALA A 405 6.51 4.05 -11.24
N LEU A 406 7.15 4.90 -12.04
CA LEU A 406 6.86 5.05 -13.47
C LEU A 406 7.57 4.01 -14.35
N VAL A 407 8.77 3.56 -13.97
CA VAL A 407 9.58 2.64 -14.78
C VAL A 407 8.80 1.39 -15.22
N PRO A 408 8.11 0.65 -14.33
CA PRO A 408 7.38 -0.55 -14.74
C PRO A 408 6.26 -0.25 -15.74
N MET A 409 5.54 0.86 -15.53
CA MET A 409 4.45 1.30 -16.40
C MET A 409 4.97 1.71 -17.78
N MET A 410 6.05 2.51 -17.83
CA MET A 410 6.65 2.94 -19.09
C MET A 410 7.21 1.77 -19.91
N ASN A 411 7.88 0.82 -19.25
CA ASN A 411 8.39 -0.36 -19.94
C ASN A 411 7.25 -1.24 -20.48
N TYR A 412 6.15 -1.36 -19.72
CA TYR A 412 4.97 -2.10 -20.18
C TYR A 412 4.29 -1.42 -21.37
N ALA A 413 4.10 -0.10 -21.31
CA ALA A 413 3.49 0.70 -22.37
C ALA A 413 4.31 0.74 -23.67
N GLU A 414 5.64 0.65 -23.59
CA GLU A 414 6.53 0.54 -24.76
C GLU A 414 6.50 -0.87 -25.39
N SER A 415 6.09 -1.88 -24.62
CA SER A 415 6.14 -3.26 -25.07
C SER A 415 5.08 -3.56 -26.14
N PRO A 416 5.29 -4.61 -26.98
CA PRO A 416 4.31 -5.03 -27.98
C PRO A 416 2.94 -5.44 -27.41
N ARG A 417 2.82 -5.65 -26.09
CA ARG A 417 1.56 -6.01 -25.43
C ARG A 417 0.57 -4.85 -25.42
N TRP A 418 1.05 -3.62 -25.31
CA TRP A 418 0.21 -2.43 -25.27
C TRP A 418 0.15 -1.75 -26.64
N LYS A 419 -0.86 -2.12 -27.43
CA LYS A 419 -1.01 -1.66 -28.83
C LYS A 419 -1.66 -0.28 -28.96
N PHE A 420 -2.35 0.19 -27.93
CA PHE A 420 -3.20 1.38 -27.97
C PHE A 420 -2.39 2.70 -28.09
N PRO A 421 -2.98 3.79 -28.60
CA PRO A 421 -2.30 5.08 -28.77
C PRO A 421 -2.22 5.94 -27.52
N PHE A 422 -2.72 5.46 -26.38
CA PHE A 422 -2.75 6.13 -25.08
C PHE A 422 -2.03 5.29 -24.01
N ALA A 423 -1.94 5.79 -22.78
CA ALA A 423 -1.24 5.13 -21.69
C ALA A 423 -2.11 4.03 -21.04
N PRO A 424 -1.51 2.92 -20.55
CA PRO A 424 -2.24 1.93 -19.77
C PRO A 424 -2.63 2.45 -18.39
N HIS A 425 -3.73 1.95 -17.84
CA HIS A 425 -4.23 2.28 -16.50
C HIS A 425 -3.41 1.62 -15.40
N ASP A 426 -3.14 0.32 -15.49
CA ASP A 426 -2.51 -0.48 -14.44
C ASP A 426 -1.57 -1.55 -15.02
N LEU A 427 -0.92 -2.30 -14.12
CA LEU A 427 -0.02 -3.41 -14.46
C LEU A 427 -0.59 -4.79 -14.11
N GLY A 428 -1.82 -4.85 -13.59
CA GLY A 428 -2.48 -6.08 -13.15
C GLY A 428 -3.20 -5.93 -11.82
N THR A 429 -3.42 -7.05 -11.14
CA THR A 429 -4.09 -7.10 -9.84
C THR A 429 -3.07 -7.46 -8.76
N TYR A 430 -2.91 -6.61 -7.74
CA TYR A 430 -1.89 -6.77 -6.73
C TYR A 430 -2.03 -8.12 -5.98
N PRO A 431 -0.93 -8.88 -5.78
CA PRO A 431 0.48 -8.54 -6.00
C PRO A 431 1.03 -9.00 -7.36
N LEU A 432 0.17 -9.21 -8.37
CA LEU A 432 0.52 -9.74 -9.68
C LEU A 432 0.52 -8.66 -10.77
N GLY A 433 1.70 -8.12 -11.09
CA GLY A 433 1.92 -7.17 -12.17
C GLY A 433 2.18 -7.87 -13.50
N ASN A 434 1.19 -8.56 -14.07
CA ASN A 434 1.33 -9.42 -15.26
C ASN A 434 0.69 -8.85 -16.54
N GLY A 435 0.15 -7.63 -16.51
CA GLY A 435 -0.53 -6.98 -17.62
C GLY A 435 -1.82 -6.30 -17.16
N GLN A 436 -2.24 -5.28 -17.91
CA GLN A 436 -3.35 -4.38 -17.59
C GLN A 436 -4.70 -5.14 -17.53
N VAL A 437 -5.47 -4.95 -16.45
CA VAL A 437 -6.75 -5.66 -16.20
C VAL A 437 -8.02 -4.80 -16.16
N TYR A 438 -7.93 -3.52 -15.78
CA TYR A 438 -9.05 -2.57 -15.81
C TYR A 438 -9.67 -2.37 -17.21
N GLY A 439 -10.98 -2.08 -17.26
CA GLY A 439 -11.69 -1.87 -18.53
C GLY A 439 -11.55 -3.05 -19.50
N GLY A 440 -11.29 -2.75 -20.78
CA GLY A 440 -11.08 -3.74 -21.85
C GLY A 440 -9.76 -4.52 -21.78
N GLY A 441 -8.88 -4.24 -20.80
CA GLY A 441 -7.55 -4.84 -20.70
C GLY A 441 -6.71 -4.59 -21.96
N GLU A 442 -5.83 -5.53 -22.29
CA GLU A 442 -5.04 -5.52 -23.55
C GLU A 442 -5.90 -5.77 -24.83
N ARG A 443 -7.22 -5.98 -24.68
CA ARG A 443 -8.09 -6.48 -25.76
C ARG A 443 -8.79 -5.35 -26.51
N THR A 444 -9.46 -4.44 -25.80
CA THR A 444 -10.31 -3.38 -26.36
C THR A 444 -10.09 -2.03 -25.68
N GLU A 445 -10.53 -0.95 -26.34
CA GLU A 445 -10.50 0.43 -25.79
C GLU A 445 -11.70 0.73 -24.89
N GLU A 446 -12.61 -0.22 -24.72
CA GLU A 446 -13.85 -0.05 -23.95
C GLU A 446 -13.54 0.15 -22.46
N ASN A 447 -14.20 1.13 -21.83
CA ASN A 447 -14.04 1.46 -20.40
C ASN A 447 -12.58 1.76 -19.97
N GLN A 448 -11.73 2.19 -20.91
CA GLN A 448 -10.39 2.69 -20.62
C GLN A 448 -10.42 4.18 -20.22
N MET A 449 -9.31 4.67 -19.67
CA MET A 449 -9.10 6.06 -19.24
C MET A 449 -8.03 6.80 -20.08
N PRO A 450 -8.18 6.88 -21.41
CA PRO A 450 -7.07 7.22 -22.30
C PRO A 450 -6.52 8.66 -22.14
N VAL A 451 -7.38 9.67 -21.96
CA VAL A 451 -6.93 11.06 -21.77
C VAL A 451 -6.38 11.27 -20.37
N GLU A 452 -7.02 10.66 -19.38
CA GLU A 452 -6.64 10.72 -17.97
C GLU A 452 -5.22 10.18 -17.77
N GLU A 453 -4.96 8.95 -18.21
CA GLU A 453 -3.67 8.28 -17.93
C GLU A 453 -2.53 8.81 -18.76
N THR A 454 -2.81 9.16 -20.02
CA THR A 454 -1.82 9.83 -20.86
C THR A 454 -1.46 11.21 -20.29
N GLY A 455 -2.46 11.96 -19.82
CA GLY A 455 -2.24 13.25 -19.19
C GLY A 455 -1.43 13.15 -17.90
N ASN A 456 -1.79 12.20 -17.04
CA ASN A 456 -1.09 11.90 -15.79
C ASN A 456 0.41 11.71 -16.03
N ILE A 457 0.79 10.74 -16.86
CA ILE A 457 2.21 10.40 -17.06
C ILE A 457 3.02 11.55 -17.67
N LEU A 458 2.48 12.25 -18.67
CA LEU A 458 3.19 13.37 -19.31
C LEU A 458 3.50 14.51 -18.31
N ILE A 459 2.53 14.83 -17.45
CA ILE A 459 2.70 15.82 -16.38
C ILE A 459 3.78 15.37 -15.38
N LEU A 460 3.72 14.11 -14.93
CA LEU A 460 4.70 13.57 -13.98
C LEU A 460 6.12 13.53 -14.57
N LEU A 461 6.27 13.14 -15.84
CA LEU A 461 7.57 13.13 -16.52
C LEU A 461 8.16 14.53 -16.67
N ALA A 462 7.33 15.54 -16.95
CA ALA A 462 7.77 16.93 -16.99
C ALA A 462 8.17 17.45 -15.60
N GLN A 463 7.42 17.10 -14.55
CA GLN A 463 7.78 17.42 -13.17
C GLN A 463 9.14 16.83 -12.81
N ILE A 464 9.37 15.54 -13.11
CA ILE A 464 10.64 14.87 -12.87
C ILE A 464 11.77 15.57 -13.66
N ALA A 465 11.53 15.92 -14.92
CA ALA A 465 12.52 16.59 -15.75
C ALA A 465 12.89 17.97 -15.20
N GLN A 466 11.91 18.76 -14.77
CA GLN A 466 12.12 20.06 -14.12
C GLN A 466 13.00 19.91 -12.87
N GLN A 467 12.74 18.89 -12.06
CA GLN A 467 13.48 18.59 -10.85
C GLN A 467 14.90 18.08 -11.11
N ASP A 468 15.11 17.29 -12.16
CA ASP A 468 16.42 16.83 -12.62
C ASP A 468 17.19 17.94 -13.37
N GLY A 469 16.51 19.01 -13.78
CA GLY A 469 17.04 20.04 -14.68
C GLY A 469 17.31 19.56 -16.10
N ASN A 470 16.80 18.39 -16.51
CA ASN A 470 16.96 17.81 -17.84
C ASN A 470 15.92 16.73 -18.13
N ALA A 471 15.67 16.43 -19.41
CA ALA A 471 14.68 15.44 -19.84
C ALA A 471 15.25 14.02 -20.06
N LYS A 472 16.45 13.67 -19.55
CA LYS A 472 17.09 12.39 -19.89
C LYS A 472 16.29 11.17 -19.45
N PHE A 473 15.60 11.24 -18.31
CA PHE A 473 14.77 10.15 -17.83
C PHE A 473 13.59 9.87 -18.77
N ALA A 474 12.81 10.91 -19.10
CA ALA A 474 11.68 10.82 -20.04
C ALA A 474 12.13 10.42 -21.46
N SER A 475 13.33 10.83 -21.86
CA SER A 475 13.90 10.58 -23.20
C SER A 475 14.05 9.10 -23.56
N LYS A 476 14.07 8.20 -22.57
CA LYS A 476 14.13 6.76 -22.78
C LYS A 476 12.95 6.25 -23.62
N TRP A 477 11.78 6.88 -23.48
CA TRP A 477 10.52 6.48 -24.12
C TRP A 477 10.01 7.53 -25.11
N TRP A 478 10.90 8.32 -25.72
CA TRP A 478 10.51 9.48 -26.56
C TRP A 478 9.51 9.15 -27.69
N PRO A 479 9.62 8.02 -28.42
CA PRO A 479 8.61 7.64 -29.41
C PRO A 479 7.20 7.50 -28.83
N LEU A 480 7.09 6.93 -27.62
CA LEU A 480 5.83 6.77 -26.91
C LEU A 480 5.24 8.13 -26.49
N LEU A 481 6.08 9.02 -25.94
CA LEU A 481 5.66 10.37 -25.55
C LEU A 481 5.14 11.18 -26.74
N LYS A 482 5.76 11.06 -27.92
CA LYS A 482 5.26 11.67 -29.16
C LYS A 482 3.88 11.13 -29.55
N LYS A 483 3.69 9.82 -29.49
CA LYS A 483 2.41 9.15 -29.79
C LYS A 483 1.30 9.67 -28.87
N TRP A 484 1.61 9.76 -27.59
CA TRP A 484 0.72 10.26 -26.54
C TRP A 484 0.38 11.75 -26.68
N ALA A 485 1.35 12.60 -26.98
CA ALA A 485 1.09 14.01 -27.28
C ALA A 485 0.14 14.16 -28.48
N ALA A 486 0.40 13.44 -29.58
CA ALA A 486 -0.47 13.44 -30.75
C ALA A 486 -1.90 12.95 -30.44
N TYR A 487 -2.04 11.93 -29.59
CA TYR A 487 -3.36 11.47 -29.13
C TYR A 487 -4.11 12.57 -28.36
N LEU A 488 -3.43 13.29 -27.46
CA LEU A 488 -4.04 14.40 -26.71
C LEU A 488 -4.36 15.61 -27.59
N GLU A 489 -3.58 15.88 -28.65
CA GLU A 489 -3.91 16.93 -29.63
C GLU A 489 -5.22 16.62 -30.36
N ASP A 490 -5.49 15.35 -30.68
CA ASP A 490 -6.70 14.91 -31.38
C ASP A 490 -7.91 14.77 -30.45
N LYS A 491 -7.72 14.17 -29.26
CA LYS A 491 -8.82 13.72 -28.38
C LYS A 491 -8.92 14.45 -27.05
N GLY A 492 -7.96 15.33 -26.73
CA GLY A 492 -7.81 15.88 -25.38
C GLY A 492 -8.68 17.11 -25.07
N PHE A 493 -9.05 17.93 -26.05
CA PHE A 493 -9.74 19.21 -25.76
C PHE A 493 -11.16 19.02 -25.25
N ASP A 494 -12.00 18.27 -25.98
CA ASP A 494 -13.38 17.99 -25.60
C ASP A 494 -13.56 16.47 -25.52
N PRO A 495 -13.18 15.86 -24.37
CA PRO A 495 -13.13 14.41 -24.27
C PRO A 495 -14.50 13.78 -24.52
N GLU A 496 -14.53 12.75 -25.36
CA GLU A 496 -15.68 11.88 -25.56
C GLU A 496 -16.03 11.13 -24.24
N SER A 497 -17.02 10.23 -24.29
CA SER A 497 -17.42 9.45 -23.12
C SER A 497 -16.35 8.44 -22.70
N GLN A 498 -15.50 8.82 -21.75
CA GLN A 498 -14.54 7.95 -21.07
C GLN A 498 -14.69 8.06 -19.55
N LEU A 499 -14.05 7.13 -18.82
CA LEU A 499 -13.86 7.26 -17.38
C LEU A 499 -12.71 8.24 -17.10
N SER A 500 -12.79 8.90 -15.94
CA SER A 500 -11.68 9.63 -15.33
C SER A 500 -11.35 8.96 -14.00
N THR A 501 -10.31 9.42 -13.30
CA THR A 501 -9.97 8.96 -11.94
C THR A 501 -11.13 9.03 -10.94
N ASP A 502 -12.09 9.93 -11.17
CA ASP A 502 -13.35 9.98 -10.40
C ASP A 502 -14.41 9.00 -10.95
N ASP A 503 -14.01 7.78 -11.28
CA ASP A 503 -14.83 6.73 -11.91
C ASP A 503 -16.04 6.32 -11.05
N PHE A 504 -15.91 6.44 -9.73
CA PHE A 504 -16.99 6.29 -8.74
C PHE A 504 -18.14 7.28 -8.95
N ALA A 505 -17.92 8.37 -9.69
CA ALA A 505 -18.96 9.34 -10.07
C ALA A 505 -19.55 9.06 -11.46
N GLY A 506 -19.15 7.96 -12.11
CA GLY A 506 -19.59 7.52 -13.43
C GLY A 506 -18.94 8.24 -14.61
N HIS A 507 -19.23 7.75 -15.83
CA HIS A 507 -18.78 8.38 -17.07
C HIS A 507 -19.27 9.82 -17.21
N LEU A 508 -18.40 10.69 -17.72
CA LEU A 508 -18.72 12.09 -17.99
C LEU A 508 -18.06 12.54 -19.29
N ALA A 509 -18.83 12.55 -20.38
CA ALA A 509 -18.43 13.22 -21.60
C ALA A 509 -18.29 14.73 -21.39
N HIS A 510 -17.50 15.39 -22.24
CA HIS A 510 -17.28 16.84 -22.24
C HIS A 510 -16.68 17.38 -20.94
N ASN A 511 -15.96 16.54 -20.19
CA ASN A 511 -15.42 16.86 -18.87
C ASN A 511 -14.39 17.99 -18.97
N THR A 512 -14.73 19.15 -18.41
CA THR A 512 -13.87 20.34 -18.46
C THR A 512 -12.59 20.19 -17.65
N ASN A 513 -12.59 19.43 -16.54
CA ASN A 513 -11.39 19.23 -15.72
C ASN A 513 -10.43 18.24 -16.37
N LEU A 514 -10.95 17.26 -17.11
CA LEU A 514 -10.15 16.35 -17.93
C LEU A 514 -9.53 17.08 -19.13
N SER A 515 -10.26 18.02 -19.74
CA SER A 515 -9.73 18.94 -20.76
C SER A 515 -8.54 19.78 -20.26
N ILE A 516 -8.59 20.24 -19.01
CA ILE A 516 -7.47 20.95 -18.37
C ILE A 516 -6.25 20.05 -18.30
N LYS A 517 -6.42 18.81 -17.83
CA LYS A 517 -5.34 17.82 -17.73
C LYS A 517 -4.68 17.56 -19.09
N ALA A 518 -5.47 17.36 -20.14
CA ALA A 518 -4.93 17.19 -21.49
C ALA A 518 -4.13 18.42 -21.96
N THR A 519 -4.65 19.61 -21.67
CA THR A 519 -4.00 20.89 -22.01
C THR A 519 -2.67 21.07 -21.27
N GLU A 520 -2.63 20.78 -19.99
CA GLU A 520 -1.41 20.84 -19.17
C GLU A 520 -0.40 19.77 -19.58
N ALA A 521 -0.87 18.57 -19.97
CA ALA A 521 -0.02 17.50 -20.48
C ALA A 521 0.64 17.87 -21.82
N LEU A 522 -0.06 18.57 -22.72
CA LEU A 522 0.54 19.14 -23.94
C LEU A 522 1.57 20.23 -23.59
N GLY A 523 1.28 21.09 -22.61
CA GLY A 523 2.25 22.06 -22.10
C GLY A 523 3.48 21.39 -21.48
N ALA A 524 3.29 20.31 -20.73
CA ALA A 524 4.32 19.49 -20.12
C ALA A 524 5.20 18.80 -21.19
N TYR A 525 4.58 18.27 -22.26
CA TYR A 525 5.31 17.72 -23.40
C TYR A 525 6.13 18.80 -24.12
N ALA A 526 5.57 20.00 -24.33
CA ALA A 526 6.30 21.11 -24.92
C ALA A 526 7.51 21.53 -24.05
N LEU A 527 7.38 21.53 -22.72
CA LEU A 527 8.49 21.75 -21.79
C LEU A 527 9.58 20.68 -21.96
N LEU A 528 9.20 19.39 -22.06
CA LEU A 528 10.15 18.31 -22.33
C LEU A 528 10.87 18.46 -23.68
N CYS A 529 10.16 18.84 -24.75
CA CYS A 529 10.77 19.16 -26.05
C CYS A 529 11.80 20.29 -25.91
N GLN A 530 11.45 21.36 -25.20
CA GLN A 530 12.36 22.48 -24.96
C GLN A 530 13.62 22.04 -24.21
N MET A 531 13.48 21.23 -23.15
CA MET A 531 14.62 20.68 -22.40
C MET A 531 15.50 19.72 -23.21
N ARG A 532 14.96 19.14 -24.30
CA ARG A 532 15.71 18.33 -25.28
C ARG A 532 16.34 19.15 -26.41
N GLY A 533 16.06 20.46 -26.48
CA GLY A 533 16.48 21.32 -27.59
C GLY A 533 15.62 21.22 -28.84
N GLU A 534 14.48 20.51 -28.79
CA GLU A 534 13.51 20.36 -29.90
C GLU A 534 12.60 21.61 -29.99
N THR A 535 13.22 22.77 -30.23
CA THR A 535 12.58 24.09 -30.09
C THR A 535 11.38 24.28 -31.02
N THR A 536 11.45 23.81 -32.27
CA THR A 536 10.34 23.92 -33.23
C THR A 536 9.10 23.18 -32.74
N GLU A 537 9.28 21.94 -32.26
CA GLU A 537 8.18 21.12 -31.74
C GLU A 537 7.64 21.69 -30.42
N ALA A 538 8.53 22.15 -29.54
CA ALA A 538 8.15 22.82 -28.30
C ALA A 538 7.24 24.03 -28.56
N VAL A 539 7.58 24.88 -29.54
CA VAL A 539 6.76 26.04 -29.92
C VAL A 539 5.41 25.60 -30.50
N ARG A 540 5.40 24.59 -31.38
CA ARG A 540 4.17 24.06 -31.98
C ARG A 540 3.19 23.56 -30.93
N VAL A 541 3.63 22.62 -30.09
CA VAL A 541 2.76 22.00 -29.08
C VAL A 541 2.34 23.00 -28.02
N ARG A 542 3.25 23.91 -27.59
CA ARG A 542 2.88 25.00 -26.68
C ARG A 542 1.79 25.90 -27.28
N GLY A 543 1.85 26.15 -28.59
CA GLY A 543 0.81 26.86 -29.33
C GLY A 543 -0.55 26.15 -29.27
N VAL A 544 -0.57 24.82 -29.45
CA VAL A 544 -1.79 24.01 -29.30
C VAL A 544 -2.33 24.08 -27.87
N ALA A 545 -1.49 23.86 -26.87
CA ALA A 545 -1.88 23.93 -25.46
C ALA A 545 -2.45 25.32 -25.09
N LYS A 546 -1.83 26.40 -25.58
CA LYS A 546 -2.34 27.76 -25.35
C LYS A 546 -3.69 27.99 -26.05
N GLY A 547 -3.84 27.50 -27.27
CA GLY A 547 -5.11 27.54 -27.99
C GLY A 547 -6.23 26.79 -27.27
N PHE A 548 -5.93 25.61 -26.71
CA PHE A 548 -6.85 24.85 -25.87
C PHE A 548 -7.23 25.65 -24.61
N ALA A 549 -6.26 26.21 -23.89
CA ALA A 549 -6.54 27.00 -22.69
C ALA A 549 -7.42 28.24 -22.99
N ASP A 550 -7.16 28.95 -24.10
CA ASP A 550 -7.96 30.12 -24.52
C ASP A 550 -9.38 29.75 -24.94
N ARG A 551 -9.55 28.60 -25.59
CA ARG A 551 -10.86 28.06 -25.95
C ARG A 551 -11.62 27.59 -24.70
N TRP A 552 -10.94 26.85 -23.82
CA TRP A 552 -11.48 26.36 -22.55
C TRP A 552 -12.01 27.51 -21.70
N ALA A 553 -11.22 28.59 -21.54
CA ALA A 553 -11.59 29.74 -20.73
C ALA A 553 -12.88 30.45 -21.22
N LYS A 554 -13.24 30.30 -22.50
CA LYS A 554 -14.48 30.82 -23.09
C LYS A 554 -15.62 29.83 -22.97
N GLU A 555 -15.41 28.58 -23.38
CA GLU A 555 -16.47 27.57 -23.50
C GLU A 555 -16.91 27.00 -22.15
N ALA A 556 -15.99 26.88 -21.19
CA ALA A 556 -16.30 26.40 -19.85
C ALA A 556 -16.86 27.50 -18.93
N ARG A 557 -16.81 28.78 -19.30
CA ARG A 557 -17.26 29.88 -18.44
C ARG A 557 -18.77 29.85 -18.24
N ASP A 558 -19.21 30.08 -17.00
CA ASP A 558 -20.62 30.14 -16.61
C ASP A 558 -20.89 31.25 -15.58
N GLY A 559 -20.59 32.49 -15.97
CA GLY A 559 -20.80 33.65 -15.11
C GLY A 559 -19.74 33.79 -14.01
N ASP A 560 -20.04 33.34 -12.80
CA ASP A 560 -19.19 33.45 -11.62
C ASP A 560 -18.33 32.21 -11.35
N HIS A 561 -18.42 31.19 -12.20
CA HIS A 561 -17.65 29.94 -12.14
C HIS A 561 -17.47 29.29 -13.53
N TYR A 562 -16.90 28.09 -13.54
CA TYR A 562 -16.68 27.26 -14.71
C TYR A 562 -17.40 25.91 -14.60
N LYS A 563 -18.02 25.48 -15.71
CA LYS A 563 -18.92 24.32 -15.81
C LYS A 563 -18.24 23.01 -15.41
N LEU A 564 -19.00 22.01 -14.95
CA LEU A 564 -18.50 20.63 -14.80
C LEU A 564 -18.15 20.02 -16.17
N ALA A 565 -19.09 20.11 -17.12
CA ALA A 565 -18.93 19.66 -18.50
C ALA A 565 -19.30 20.79 -19.47
N PHE A 566 -18.67 20.86 -20.66
CA PHE A 566 -18.85 22.00 -21.58
C PHE A 566 -20.33 22.25 -21.96
N ASP A 567 -21.12 21.17 -22.05
CA ASP A 567 -22.52 21.13 -22.42
C ASP A 567 -23.49 21.30 -21.23
N LYS A 568 -23.00 21.40 -19.98
CA LYS A 568 -23.83 21.44 -18.77
C LYS A 568 -23.78 22.79 -18.05
N THR A 569 -24.63 23.73 -18.48
CA THR A 569 -24.81 25.04 -17.82
C THR A 569 -25.40 24.86 -16.40
N GLY A 570 -25.00 25.71 -15.46
CA GLY A 570 -25.39 25.71 -14.05
C GLY A 570 -24.66 24.69 -13.18
N THR A 571 -23.69 23.96 -13.74
CA THR A 571 -22.92 22.93 -13.03
C THR A 571 -21.51 23.42 -12.73
N TRP A 572 -20.80 22.77 -11.82
CA TRP A 572 -19.43 23.16 -11.46
C TRP A 572 -18.64 21.96 -10.94
N SER A 573 -17.30 22.04 -10.97
CA SER A 573 -16.41 21.09 -10.31
C SER A 573 -15.13 21.74 -9.85
N GLN A 574 -14.46 21.14 -8.87
CA GLN A 574 -13.09 21.51 -8.51
C GLN A 574 -12.16 21.37 -9.72
N LYS A 575 -11.47 22.45 -10.12
CA LYS A 575 -10.48 22.45 -11.21
C LYS A 575 -9.09 22.08 -10.72
N TYR A 576 -9.01 21.01 -9.93
CA TYR A 576 -7.79 20.62 -9.21
C TYR A 576 -6.59 20.35 -10.12
N ASN A 577 -6.80 19.99 -11.39
CA ASN A 577 -5.70 19.76 -12.34
C ASN A 577 -4.90 21.04 -12.60
N MET A 578 -5.54 22.22 -12.64
CA MET A 578 -4.90 23.53 -12.89
C MET A 578 -3.72 23.86 -11.95
N VAL A 579 -3.58 23.12 -10.85
CA VAL A 579 -2.41 23.23 -9.99
C VAL A 579 -1.10 23.00 -10.76
N TRP A 580 -1.09 22.15 -11.79
CA TRP A 580 0.11 21.82 -12.55
C TRP A 580 0.56 22.93 -13.50
N ASP A 581 -0.35 23.76 -14.02
CA ASP A 581 -0.02 24.98 -14.75
C ASP A 581 0.93 25.88 -13.94
N LYS A 582 0.61 26.04 -12.65
CA LYS A 582 1.42 26.80 -11.69
C LYS A 582 2.71 26.06 -11.34
N LEU A 583 2.64 24.77 -10.97
CA LEU A 583 3.81 24.02 -10.49
C LEU A 583 4.88 23.81 -11.56
N LEU A 584 4.48 23.56 -12.81
CA LEU A 584 5.39 23.42 -13.95
C LEU A 584 5.75 24.76 -14.61
N GLY A 585 5.10 25.86 -14.19
CA GLY A 585 5.32 27.18 -14.80
C GLY A 585 4.90 27.25 -16.26
N LEU A 586 3.84 26.53 -16.64
CA LEU A 586 3.38 26.46 -18.03
C LEU A 586 2.75 27.80 -18.46
N ASN A 587 2.07 28.49 -17.53
CA ASN A 587 1.41 29.78 -17.73
C ASN A 587 0.42 29.76 -18.91
N LEU A 588 -0.41 28.72 -18.99
CA LEU A 588 -1.42 28.53 -20.02
C LEU A 588 -2.72 29.27 -19.69
N TYR A 589 -3.08 29.31 -18.41
CA TYR A 589 -4.34 29.89 -17.92
C TYR A 589 -4.13 31.27 -17.29
N SER A 590 -5.13 32.14 -17.40
CA SER A 590 -5.12 33.41 -16.68
C SER A 590 -5.29 33.18 -15.18
N PRO A 591 -4.51 33.86 -14.31
CA PRO A 591 -4.71 33.82 -12.85
C PRO A 591 -6.13 34.21 -12.40
N ASP A 592 -6.85 34.99 -13.20
CA ASP A 592 -8.24 35.39 -12.91
C ASP A 592 -9.22 34.21 -12.91
N ILE A 593 -8.89 33.12 -13.63
CA ILE A 593 -9.69 31.88 -13.64
C ILE A 593 -9.66 31.27 -12.23
N ILE A 594 -8.46 31.09 -11.66
CA ILE A 594 -8.28 30.54 -10.32
C ILE A 594 -8.96 31.44 -9.28
N LYS A 595 -8.82 32.77 -9.41
CA LYS A 595 -9.50 33.72 -8.50
C LYS A 595 -11.02 33.58 -8.57
N THR A 596 -11.57 33.42 -9.77
CA THR A 596 -13.01 33.21 -9.99
C THR A 596 -13.48 31.92 -9.32
N GLU A 597 -12.82 30.79 -9.61
CA GLU A 597 -13.17 29.49 -9.03
C GLU A 597 -13.03 29.48 -7.49
N LEU A 598 -11.93 30.00 -6.92
CA LEU A 598 -11.75 30.04 -5.46
C LEU A 598 -12.77 30.93 -4.76
N ALA A 599 -13.17 32.05 -5.37
CA ALA A 599 -14.24 32.88 -4.85
C ALA A 599 -15.57 32.12 -4.83
N TYR A 600 -15.88 31.40 -5.91
CA TYR A 600 -17.08 30.58 -6.01
C TYR A 600 -17.06 29.41 -5.01
N TYR A 601 -15.98 28.66 -4.90
CA TYR A 601 -15.85 27.52 -3.98
C TYR A 601 -16.08 27.89 -2.52
N LYS A 602 -15.63 29.09 -2.09
CA LYS A 602 -15.89 29.58 -0.73
C LYS A 602 -17.39 29.74 -0.43
N THR A 603 -18.24 29.95 -1.45
CA THR A 603 -19.70 29.98 -1.29
C THR A 603 -20.34 28.58 -1.25
N ARG A 604 -19.58 27.54 -1.60
CA ARG A 604 -20.02 26.13 -1.68
C ARG A 604 -19.45 25.24 -0.57
N MET A 605 -18.71 25.82 0.37
CA MET A 605 -18.14 25.08 1.50
C MET A 605 -19.24 24.47 2.38
N ASN A 606 -19.14 23.17 2.63
CA ASN A 606 -19.90 22.49 3.67
C ASN A 606 -19.06 22.40 4.97
N LYS A 607 -19.67 21.92 6.05
CA LYS A 607 -19.02 21.83 7.38
C LYS A 607 -17.66 21.13 7.36
N PHE A 608 -17.49 20.11 6.53
CA PHE A 608 -16.33 19.23 6.52
C PHE A 608 -15.44 19.36 5.27
N GLY A 609 -15.75 20.29 4.36
CA GLY A 609 -14.94 20.51 3.16
C GLY A 609 -15.73 21.03 1.96
N LEU A 610 -15.03 21.16 0.84
CA LEU A 610 -15.58 21.55 -0.45
C LEU A 610 -16.07 20.30 -1.21
N PRO A 611 -17.34 20.20 -1.65
CA PRO A 611 -17.78 19.12 -2.54
C PRO A 611 -16.91 19.00 -3.79
N LEU A 612 -16.75 17.79 -4.33
CA LEU A 612 -15.99 17.56 -5.56
C LEU A 612 -16.57 18.36 -6.74
N ASP A 613 -17.88 18.32 -6.87
CA ASP A 613 -18.65 18.98 -7.92
C ASP A 613 -20.13 19.11 -7.55
N SER A 614 -20.94 19.63 -8.48
CA SER A 614 -22.37 19.85 -8.28
C SER A 614 -23.23 18.58 -8.25
N ARG A 615 -22.68 17.38 -8.44
CA ARG A 615 -23.46 16.11 -8.51
C ARG A 615 -23.74 15.54 -7.12
N ALA A 616 -22.87 15.76 -6.14
CA ALA A 616 -22.99 15.17 -4.81
C ALA A 616 -22.21 15.94 -3.73
N ASP A 617 -22.63 15.78 -2.47
CA ASP A 617 -21.98 16.40 -1.31
C ASP A 617 -20.72 15.67 -0.80
N TYR A 618 -20.14 14.73 -1.56
CA TYR A 618 -18.87 14.11 -1.21
C TYR A 618 -17.68 14.85 -1.83
N THR A 619 -16.49 14.57 -1.34
CA THR A 619 -15.25 15.13 -1.89
C THR A 619 -14.11 14.13 -1.83
N LYS A 620 -13.00 14.54 -2.45
CA LYS A 620 -11.72 13.86 -2.43
C LYS A 620 -10.69 14.69 -1.66
N LEU A 621 -9.98 14.07 -0.71
CA LEU A 621 -9.01 14.75 0.15
C LEU A 621 -7.91 15.44 -0.67
N ASP A 622 -7.27 14.67 -1.55
CA ASP A 622 -6.18 15.10 -2.40
C ASP A 622 -6.63 16.25 -3.31
N TRP A 623 -7.75 16.10 -4.02
CA TRP A 623 -8.32 17.16 -4.87
C TRP A 623 -8.64 18.44 -4.10
N CYS A 624 -9.16 18.35 -2.88
CA CYS A 624 -9.36 19.54 -2.03
C CYS A 624 -8.03 20.25 -1.73
N VAL A 625 -6.97 19.52 -1.37
CA VAL A 625 -5.66 20.13 -1.07
C VAL A 625 -5.02 20.71 -2.34
N TRP A 626 -5.19 20.07 -3.48
CA TRP A 626 -4.70 20.56 -4.78
C TRP A 626 -5.40 21.86 -5.16
N THR A 627 -6.73 21.89 -5.05
CA THR A 627 -7.55 23.08 -5.23
C THR A 627 -7.09 24.22 -4.31
N ALA A 628 -6.91 23.93 -3.01
CA ALA A 628 -6.44 24.90 -2.03
C ALA A 628 -5.03 25.43 -2.35
N THR A 629 -4.14 24.60 -2.90
CA THR A 629 -2.75 24.96 -3.22
C THR A 629 -2.63 26.03 -4.30
N MET A 630 -3.67 26.18 -5.12
CA MET A 630 -3.74 27.26 -6.12
C MET A 630 -3.91 28.64 -5.49
N ALA A 631 -4.42 28.75 -4.24
CA ALA A 631 -4.62 30.00 -3.54
C ALA A 631 -3.32 30.84 -3.40
N GLU A 632 -3.47 32.16 -3.56
CA GLU A 632 -2.36 33.11 -3.44
C GLU A 632 -2.02 33.46 -1.98
N ASN A 633 -2.99 33.34 -1.07
CA ASN A 633 -2.82 33.69 0.34
C ASN A 633 -3.10 32.51 1.29
N PRO A 634 -2.49 32.48 2.49
CA PRO A 634 -2.70 31.39 3.46
C PRO A 634 -4.11 31.29 4.04
N ALA A 635 -4.92 32.35 3.99
CA ALA A 635 -6.28 32.33 4.52
C ALA A 635 -7.21 31.52 3.62
N ASP A 636 -7.13 31.71 2.31
CA ASP A 636 -7.92 30.95 1.32
C ASP A 636 -7.52 29.47 1.29
N PHE A 637 -6.23 29.14 1.42
CA PHE A 637 -5.79 27.74 1.57
C PHE A 637 -6.45 27.08 2.79
N ARG A 638 -6.39 27.75 3.95
CA ARG A 638 -6.95 27.23 5.20
C ARG A 638 -8.47 27.15 5.20
N ALA A 639 -9.15 28.08 4.52
CA ALA A 639 -10.60 28.05 4.38
C ALA A 639 -11.11 26.74 3.74
N ILE A 640 -10.32 26.13 2.85
CA ILE A 640 -10.65 24.85 2.22
C ILE A 640 -10.13 23.66 3.03
N VAL A 641 -8.92 23.76 3.62
CA VAL A 641 -8.24 22.61 4.27
C VAL A 641 -8.67 22.38 5.71
N ASP A 642 -8.82 23.43 6.52
CA ASP A 642 -9.11 23.31 7.95
C ASP A 642 -10.41 22.50 8.23
N PRO A 643 -11.51 22.67 7.46
CA PRO A 643 -12.74 21.88 7.64
C PRO A 643 -12.56 20.36 7.51
N MET A 644 -11.55 19.90 6.76
CA MET A 644 -11.27 18.46 6.63
C MET A 644 -10.67 17.87 7.90
N LEU A 645 -10.01 18.67 8.75
CA LEU A 645 -9.57 18.20 10.05
C LEU A 645 -10.77 17.86 10.95
N ASP A 646 -11.83 18.69 10.89
CA ASP A 646 -13.06 18.44 11.64
C ASP A 646 -13.73 17.13 11.21
N TYR A 647 -13.62 16.75 9.93
CA TYR A 647 -14.08 15.44 9.46
C TYR A 647 -13.34 14.31 10.16
N PHE A 648 -12.00 14.34 10.10
CA PHE A 648 -11.18 13.29 10.69
C PHE A 648 -11.33 13.22 12.21
N ASP A 649 -11.55 14.37 12.85
CA ASP A 649 -11.80 14.46 14.29
C ASP A 649 -13.18 13.88 14.66
N GLN A 650 -14.22 14.12 13.87
CA GLN A 650 -15.62 13.81 14.24
C GLN A 650 -16.18 12.52 13.60
N THR A 651 -15.51 11.94 12.61
CA THR A 651 -16.05 10.75 11.91
C THR A 651 -16.18 9.54 12.84
N PRO A 652 -17.36 8.91 12.93
CA PRO A 652 -17.52 7.65 13.66
C PRO A 652 -16.90 6.48 12.90
N ASP A 653 -16.52 6.65 11.63
CA ASP A 653 -15.93 5.59 10.83
C ASP A 653 -14.46 5.42 11.25
N ARG A 654 -14.19 4.30 11.93
CA ARG A 654 -12.89 4.02 12.56
C ARG A 654 -11.93 3.28 11.62
N ASN A 655 -11.74 3.77 10.40
CA ASN A 655 -10.83 3.20 9.41
C ASN A 655 -9.59 4.09 9.21
N PRO A 656 -8.50 3.58 8.60
CA PRO A 656 -7.41 4.42 8.12
C PRO A 656 -7.94 5.58 7.27
N MET A 657 -7.17 6.66 7.17
CA MET A 657 -7.62 7.91 6.58
C MET A 657 -8.25 7.67 5.20
N THR A 658 -9.52 8.01 5.06
CA THR A 658 -10.22 7.96 3.79
C THR A 658 -9.86 9.18 2.96
N ASP A 659 -9.73 8.96 1.67
CA ASP A 659 -9.62 10.03 0.70
C ASP A 659 -10.97 10.39 0.07
N TRP A 660 -12.06 9.64 0.30
CA TRP A 660 -13.39 9.91 -0.28
C TRP A 660 -14.49 9.92 0.80
N PHE A 661 -14.99 11.12 1.12
CA PHE A 661 -15.89 11.34 2.25
C PHE A 661 -16.93 12.42 2.00
N HIS A 662 -18.01 12.40 2.79
CA HIS A 662 -19.06 13.41 2.75
C HIS A 662 -18.62 14.73 3.41
N THR A 663 -18.92 15.85 2.76
CA THR A 663 -18.57 17.19 3.25
C THR A 663 -19.64 17.82 4.13
N ASN A 664 -20.88 17.33 4.07
CA ASN A 664 -22.01 17.82 4.87
C ASN A 664 -22.24 17.04 6.17
N ARG A 665 -21.67 15.83 6.29
CA ARG A 665 -21.76 14.94 7.45
C ARG A 665 -20.46 14.16 7.63
N PRO A 666 -20.07 13.76 8.84
CA PRO A 666 -18.78 13.14 9.06
C PRO A 666 -18.85 11.64 8.76
N ARG A 667 -19.08 11.26 7.50
CA ARG A 667 -19.12 9.86 7.06
C ARG A 667 -18.24 9.62 5.84
N GLN A 668 -17.53 8.50 5.83
CA GLN A 668 -16.82 8.02 4.66
C GLN A 668 -17.83 7.66 3.57
N SER A 669 -17.43 7.82 2.31
CA SER A 669 -18.25 7.38 1.18
C SER A 669 -17.88 5.94 0.77
N GLY A 670 -16.58 5.64 0.67
CA GLY A 670 -16.13 4.29 0.31
C GLY A 670 -14.67 3.98 0.65
N PHE A 671 -13.72 4.70 0.07
CA PHE A 671 -12.30 4.32 0.08
C PHE A 671 -11.62 4.42 1.45
N GLN A 672 -10.59 3.61 1.67
CA GLN A 672 -9.73 3.70 2.86
C GLN A 672 -8.32 3.19 2.58
N ALA A 673 -7.32 3.74 3.28
CA ALA A 673 -5.92 3.29 3.22
C ALA A 673 -5.23 3.38 1.84
N ARG A 674 -5.74 4.19 0.91
CA ARG A 674 -5.15 4.39 -0.43
C ARG A 674 -3.90 5.27 -0.40
N SER A 675 -3.04 5.09 -1.40
CA SER A 675 -1.81 5.87 -1.60
C SER A 675 -2.07 7.32 -1.99
N VAL A 676 -3.23 7.62 -2.58
CA VAL A 676 -3.62 8.95 -3.10
C VAL A 676 -3.51 10.07 -2.06
N VAL A 677 -3.54 9.72 -0.77
CA VAL A 677 -3.31 10.66 0.34
C VAL A 677 -1.91 11.30 0.32
N GLY A 678 -0.97 10.75 -0.45
CA GLY A 678 0.29 11.42 -0.80
C GLY A 678 0.08 12.78 -1.47
N GLY A 679 -1.11 13.02 -2.04
CA GLY A 679 -1.52 14.27 -2.67
C GLY A 679 -1.57 15.44 -1.69
N VAL A 680 -1.70 15.18 -0.38
CA VAL A 680 -1.63 16.19 0.68
C VAL A 680 -0.32 16.99 0.61
N PHE A 681 0.78 16.37 0.14
CA PHE A 681 2.09 17.01 0.10
C PHE A 681 2.30 17.94 -1.11
N ILE A 682 1.33 18.08 -2.02
CA ILE A 682 1.44 18.98 -3.18
C ILE A 682 1.70 20.44 -2.78
N LYS A 683 1.26 20.85 -1.59
CA LYS A 683 1.49 22.22 -1.09
C LYS A 683 2.97 22.54 -0.99
N PHE A 684 3.84 21.57 -0.67
CA PHE A 684 5.29 21.78 -0.66
C PHE A 684 5.82 22.13 -2.05
N LEU A 685 5.28 21.53 -3.12
CA LEU A 685 5.71 21.78 -4.48
C LEU A 685 5.48 23.24 -4.92
N SER A 686 4.57 23.96 -4.25
CA SER A 686 4.36 25.39 -4.46
C SER A 686 5.42 26.29 -3.81
N ASP A 687 6.33 25.72 -3.00
CA ASP A 687 7.50 26.39 -2.41
C ASP A 687 8.78 25.71 -2.96
N PRO A 688 9.43 26.31 -3.99
CA PRO A 688 10.62 25.73 -4.61
C PRO A 688 11.79 25.55 -3.63
N THR A 689 11.90 26.40 -2.61
CA THR A 689 12.98 26.31 -1.60
C THR A 689 12.78 25.08 -0.73
N LEU A 690 11.56 24.89 -0.21
CA LEU A 690 11.22 23.68 0.54
C LEU A 690 11.32 22.42 -0.30
N THR A 691 10.81 22.46 -1.52
CA THR A 691 10.87 21.33 -2.45
C THR A 691 12.31 20.88 -2.63
N GLN A 692 13.22 21.81 -2.93
CA GLN A 692 14.65 21.50 -3.07
C GLN A 692 15.28 21.04 -1.76
N GLN A 693 14.90 21.61 -0.61
CA GLN A 693 15.41 21.22 0.71
C GLN A 693 15.16 19.73 1.00
N TYR A 694 13.97 19.21 0.67
CA TYR A 694 13.64 17.80 0.89
C TYR A 694 14.15 16.91 -0.25
N ALA A 695 13.92 17.29 -1.51
CA ALA A 695 14.28 16.48 -2.65
C ALA A 695 15.79 16.23 -2.79
N ARG A 696 16.64 17.12 -2.27
CA ARG A 696 18.11 16.95 -2.28
C ARG A 696 18.62 15.93 -1.25
N ARG A 697 17.77 15.48 -0.32
CA ARG A 697 18.14 14.48 0.68
C ARG A 697 18.28 13.08 0.08
N ASP A 698 17.54 12.81 -0.99
CA ASP A 698 17.71 11.57 -1.76
C ASP A 698 19.08 11.54 -2.46
N PRO A 699 19.97 10.60 -2.05
CA PRO A 699 21.37 10.62 -2.45
C PRO A 699 21.64 10.07 -3.85
N ASN A 700 20.76 9.25 -4.44
CA ASN A 700 21.05 8.57 -5.71
C ASN A 700 19.87 8.59 -6.68
N LYS A 701 19.85 9.57 -7.59
CA LYS A 701 18.73 9.78 -8.53
C LYS A 701 18.93 9.17 -9.91
N ASN A 702 20.09 8.54 -10.16
CA ASN A 702 20.54 8.10 -11.48
C ASN A 702 20.74 6.59 -11.52
N TRP A 703 19.67 5.84 -11.24
CA TRP A 703 19.70 4.40 -11.33
C TRP A 703 19.66 3.90 -12.77
N ASN A 704 20.34 2.78 -13.02
CA ASN A 704 20.23 2.03 -14.25
C ASN A 704 19.19 0.93 -14.10
N TRP A 705 17.92 1.28 -14.24
CA TRP A 705 16.84 0.30 -14.21
C TRP A 705 16.94 -0.71 -15.36
N ALA A 706 16.63 -1.94 -15.05
CA ALA A 706 16.54 -3.02 -16.01
C ALA A 706 15.35 -2.84 -16.96
N ALA A 707 15.46 -3.48 -18.14
CA ALA A 707 14.29 -3.70 -18.99
C ALA A 707 13.23 -4.53 -18.25
N MET A 708 11.97 -4.39 -18.69
CA MET A 708 10.88 -5.24 -18.20
C MET A 708 11.24 -6.73 -18.37
N PRO A 709 10.95 -7.59 -17.37
CA PRO A 709 11.16 -9.03 -17.51
C PRO A 709 10.39 -9.57 -18.71
N THR A 710 11.02 -10.48 -19.46
CA THR A 710 10.34 -11.19 -20.54
C THR A 710 9.26 -12.09 -19.94
N PRO A 711 8.01 -12.04 -20.43
CA PRO A 711 6.98 -12.95 -19.99
C PRO A 711 7.43 -14.42 -20.14
N PRO A 712 7.01 -15.31 -19.22
CA PRO A 712 7.37 -16.71 -19.31
C PRO A 712 6.79 -17.35 -20.59
N ILE A 713 7.57 -18.25 -21.20
CA ILE A 713 7.10 -19.09 -22.31
C ILE A 713 6.30 -20.24 -21.70
N ILE A 714 5.02 -20.31 -22.04
CA ILE A 714 4.11 -21.39 -21.65
C ILE A 714 4.02 -22.35 -22.82
N ASN A 715 4.53 -23.58 -22.64
CA ASN A 715 4.41 -24.65 -23.63
C ASN A 715 3.44 -25.70 -23.11
N GLU A 716 2.30 -25.82 -23.75
CA GLU A 716 1.23 -26.71 -23.33
C GLU A 716 1.59 -28.18 -23.62
N ILE A 717 1.50 -29.01 -22.58
CA ILE A 717 1.84 -30.45 -22.63
C ILE A 717 0.57 -31.30 -22.60
N VAL A 718 -0.42 -30.90 -21.79
CA VAL A 718 -1.75 -31.50 -21.77
C VAL A 718 -2.74 -30.40 -22.14
N PRO A 719 -3.45 -30.54 -23.28
CA PRO A 719 -4.18 -29.44 -23.87
C PRO A 719 -5.44 -29.06 -23.08
N THR A 720 -5.74 -27.78 -23.08
CA THR A 720 -6.94 -27.12 -22.59
C THR A 720 -7.94 -26.92 -23.73
N ALA A 721 -9.14 -26.48 -23.41
CA ALA A 721 -10.19 -26.19 -24.39
C ALA A 721 -9.78 -25.11 -25.39
N MET A 722 -8.80 -24.28 -25.05
CA MET A 722 -8.25 -23.23 -25.92
C MET A 722 -7.54 -23.81 -27.15
N THR A 723 -6.82 -24.92 -27.01
CA THR A 723 -5.94 -25.46 -28.06
C THR A 723 -6.42 -26.78 -28.63
N ALA A 724 -7.19 -27.57 -27.88
CA ALA A 724 -7.79 -28.81 -28.38
C ALA A 724 -9.14 -29.12 -27.72
N THR A 725 -9.84 -30.12 -28.25
CA THR A 725 -11.02 -30.69 -27.61
C THR A 725 -10.60 -31.93 -26.84
N ALA A 726 -10.82 -31.93 -25.53
CA ALA A 726 -10.68 -33.11 -24.68
C ALA A 726 -12.00 -33.47 -24.01
N THR A 727 -12.30 -34.76 -23.93
CA THR A 727 -13.51 -35.25 -23.27
C THR A 727 -13.30 -35.31 -21.76
N TRP A 728 -14.19 -34.66 -21.02
CA TRP A 728 -14.30 -34.73 -19.58
C TRP A 728 -15.49 -35.60 -19.20
N ARG A 729 -15.31 -36.40 -18.15
CA ARG A 729 -16.41 -37.04 -17.42
C ARG A 729 -16.80 -36.14 -16.25
N TYR A 730 -18.08 -35.86 -16.05
CA TYR A 730 -18.54 -34.96 -14.98
C TYR A 730 -19.88 -35.38 -14.34
N THR A 731 -20.08 -34.91 -13.12
CA THR A 731 -21.33 -35.04 -12.35
C THR A 731 -21.62 -33.75 -11.57
N PHE A 732 -22.90 -33.51 -11.29
CA PHE A 732 -23.37 -32.41 -10.44
C PHE A 732 -23.80 -32.90 -9.05
N GLU A 733 -23.74 -34.20 -8.82
CA GLU A 733 -23.99 -34.82 -7.52
C GLU A 733 -22.66 -35.21 -6.89
N LYS A 734 -22.52 -34.93 -5.59
CA LYS A 734 -21.30 -35.23 -4.84
C LYS A 734 -20.98 -36.72 -4.94
N PRO A 735 -19.85 -37.09 -5.58
CA PRO A 735 -19.50 -38.49 -5.76
C PRO A 735 -19.07 -39.12 -4.43
N THR A 736 -19.28 -40.43 -4.32
CA THR A 736 -18.85 -41.23 -3.18
C THR A 736 -17.46 -41.83 -3.42
N GLY A 737 -16.72 -42.12 -2.35
CA GLY A 737 -15.39 -42.73 -2.42
C GLY A 737 -14.28 -41.81 -2.92
N ASP A 738 -13.18 -42.40 -3.36
CA ASP A 738 -11.97 -41.71 -3.84
C ASP A 738 -12.08 -41.36 -5.33
N TRP A 739 -13.04 -40.50 -5.67
CA TRP A 739 -13.40 -40.17 -7.05
C TRP A 739 -12.26 -39.51 -7.85
N GLN A 740 -11.36 -38.82 -7.15
CA GLN A 740 -10.15 -38.20 -7.70
C GLN A 740 -9.08 -39.23 -8.11
N SER A 741 -9.19 -40.48 -7.63
CA SER A 741 -8.21 -41.54 -7.89
C SER A 741 -8.09 -41.88 -9.37
N ALA A 742 -6.91 -42.32 -9.79
CA ALA A 742 -6.70 -42.84 -11.15
C ALA A 742 -7.49 -44.13 -11.43
N ASN A 743 -7.90 -44.86 -10.39
CA ASN A 743 -8.60 -46.14 -10.48
C ASN A 743 -10.12 -46.04 -10.30
N TYR A 744 -10.65 -44.84 -10.06
CA TYR A 744 -12.09 -44.67 -9.89
C TYR A 744 -12.85 -44.97 -11.20
N ASP A 745 -13.95 -45.70 -11.11
CA ASP A 745 -14.85 -45.95 -12.23
C ASP A 745 -15.87 -44.82 -12.35
N ALA A 746 -15.69 -43.95 -13.36
CA ALA A 746 -16.61 -42.87 -13.67
C ALA A 746 -17.44 -43.14 -14.94
N THR A 747 -17.58 -44.40 -15.36
CA THR A 747 -18.35 -44.74 -16.58
C THR A 747 -19.82 -44.32 -16.51
N ALA A 748 -20.38 -44.22 -15.30
CA ALA A 748 -21.74 -43.73 -15.07
C ALA A 748 -21.87 -42.19 -15.13
N TRP A 749 -20.77 -41.45 -15.18
CA TRP A 749 -20.80 -39.98 -15.25
C TRP A 749 -21.11 -39.50 -16.66
N ARG A 750 -21.63 -38.27 -16.76
CA ARG A 750 -21.88 -37.62 -18.05
C ARG A 750 -20.56 -37.33 -18.76
N GLU A 751 -20.57 -37.27 -20.08
CA GLU A 751 -19.40 -36.91 -20.89
C GLU A 751 -19.65 -35.61 -21.66
N GLY A 752 -18.62 -34.80 -21.84
CA GLY A 752 -18.69 -33.59 -22.64
C GLY A 752 -17.30 -33.02 -22.95
N PRO A 753 -17.17 -32.19 -23.99
CA PRO A 753 -15.91 -31.50 -24.29
C PRO A 753 -15.52 -30.50 -23.19
N GLY A 754 -14.21 -30.30 -22.98
CA GLY A 754 -13.64 -29.33 -22.05
C GLY A 754 -14.07 -27.88 -22.29
N GLY A 755 -13.89 -27.05 -21.26
CA GLY A 755 -14.56 -25.77 -21.14
C GLY A 755 -15.97 -25.95 -20.57
N LEU A 756 -16.04 -26.36 -19.31
CA LEU A 756 -17.28 -26.59 -18.58
C LEU A 756 -17.70 -25.30 -17.88
N GLY A 757 -18.88 -24.74 -18.20
CA GLY A 757 -19.30 -23.48 -17.60
C GLY A 757 -20.67 -23.00 -18.06
N THR A 758 -21.06 -21.81 -17.61
CA THR A 758 -22.33 -21.18 -18.02
C THR A 758 -22.17 -20.54 -19.40
N ALA A 759 -23.19 -20.66 -20.26
CA ALA A 759 -23.14 -20.06 -21.60
C ALA A 759 -22.88 -18.54 -21.53
N ASN A 760 -22.03 -18.04 -22.43
CA ASN A 760 -21.63 -16.63 -22.55
C ASN A 760 -20.80 -16.06 -21.38
N THR A 761 -20.18 -16.90 -20.53
CA THR A 761 -19.18 -16.39 -19.56
C THR A 761 -18.05 -15.63 -20.31
N PRO A 762 -17.81 -14.34 -20.02
CA PRO A 762 -16.89 -13.51 -20.80
C PRO A 762 -15.47 -14.06 -20.88
N GLY A 763 -14.88 -14.06 -22.07
CA GLY A 763 -13.49 -14.50 -22.28
C GLY A 763 -13.27 -16.01 -22.20
N THR A 764 -14.33 -16.81 -22.13
CA THR A 764 -14.24 -18.27 -22.00
C THR A 764 -14.72 -18.98 -23.27
N MET A 765 -14.28 -20.22 -23.44
CA MET A 765 -14.78 -21.12 -24.49
C MET A 765 -15.58 -22.24 -23.83
N VAL A 766 -16.90 -22.05 -23.72
CA VAL A 766 -17.82 -23.04 -23.11
C VAL A 766 -18.29 -24.02 -24.16
N ARG A 767 -17.95 -25.29 -23.98
CA ARG A 767 -18.39 -26.39 -24.87
C ARG A 767 -19.28 -27.40 -24.15
N THR A 768 -19.23 -27.45 -22.82
CA THR A 768 -20.16 -28.21 -21.97
C THR A 768 -20.82 -27.27 -20.99
N VAL A 769 -22.15 -27.26 -20.94
CA VAL A 769 -22.90 -26.38 -20.04
C VAL A 769 -22.91 -26.93 -18.62
N TRP A 770 -22.48 -26.11 -17.67
CA TRP A 770 -22.61 -26.30 -16.23
C TRP A 770 -23.19 -25.02 -15.63
N ASN A 771 -24.28 -25.16 -14.85
CA ASN A 771 -25.04 -24.07 -14.25
C ASN A 771 -25.54 -24.41 -12.82
N THR A 772 -24.87 -25.34 -12.13
CA THR A 772 -25.20 -25.78 -10.76
C THR A 772 -24.18 -25.22 -9.76
N GLN A 773 -24.42 -25.40 -8.46
CA GLN A 773 -23.52 -24.88 -7.43
C GLN A 773 -22.16 -25.61 -7.40
N GLU A 774 -22.13 -26.89 -7.78
CA GLU A 774 -20.92 -27.68 -7.78
C GLU A 774 -20.81 -28.53 -9.04
N ILE A 775 -19.57 -28.81 -9.44
CA ILE A 775 -19.24 -29.80 -10.45
C ILE A 775 -18.02 -30.61 -10.01
N TRP A 776 -18.10 -31.92 -10.21
CA TRP A 776 -16.96 -32.83 -10.13
C TRP A 776 -16.67 -33.31 -11.53
N ALA A 777 -15.46 -33.06 -12.02
CA ALA A 777 -15.05 -33.40 -13.37
C ALA A 777 -13.70 -34.13 -13.34
N ARG A 778 -13.50 -35.08 -14.25
CA ARG A 778 -12.21 -35.75 -14.44
C ARG A 778 -11.99 -36.15 -15.89
N ARG A 779 -10.73 -36.21 -16.28
CA ARG A 779 -10.31 -36.77 -17.58
C ARG A 779 -9.00 -37.51 -17.47
N GLU A 780 -8.80 -38.43 -18.39
CA GLU A 780 -7.52 -39.10 -18.57
C GLU A 780 -6.65 -38.30 -19.55
N PHE A 781 -5.34 -38.36 -19.34
CA PHE A 781 -4.36 -37.83 -20.26
C PHE A 781 -3.12 -38.72 -20.29
N THR A 782 -2.34 -38.58 -21.36
CA THR A 782 -1.11 -39.36 -21.56
C THR A 782 0.10 -38.44 -21.49
N LEU A 783 1.14 -38.84 -20.75
CA LEU A 783 2.45 -38.17 -20.79
C LEU A 783 3.49 -39.04 -21.50
N SER A 784 4.33 -38.39 -22.30
CA SER A 784 5.53 -39.01 -22.87
C SER A 784 6.62 -39.18 -21.81
N ALA A 785 7.59 -40.07 -22.06
CA ALA A 785 8.78 -40.20 -21.22
C ALA A 785 9.52 -38.86 -21.04
N GLU A 786 9.51 -37.99 -22.06
CA GLU A 786 10.14 -36.68 -22.02
C GLU A 786 9.43 -35.72 -21.06
N ALA A 787 8.10 -35.61 -21.15
CA ALA A 787 7.32 -34.78 -20.25
C ALA A 787 7.50 -35.19 -18.78
N VAL A 788 7.64 -36.50 -18.52
CA VAL A 788 7.91 -37.04 -17.18
C VAL A 788 9.31 -36.69 -16.71
N ARG A 789 10.33 -36.72 -17.58
CA ARG A 789 11.69 -36.23 -17.25
C ARG A 789 11.67 -34.75 -16.88
N GLU A 790 10.83 -33.96 -17.53
CA GLU A 790 10.67 -32.52 -17.26
C GLU A 790 9.58 -32.19 -16.22
N LYS A 791 9.05 -33.17 -15.48
CA LYS A 791 7.91 -32.94 -14.58
C LYS A 791 8.14 -31.88 -13.50
N ALA A 792 9.40 -31.57 -13.17
CA ALA A 792 9.76 -30.46 -12.29
C ALA A 792 9.33 -29.08 -12.85
N LYS A 793 9.22 -28.94 -14.18
CA LYS A 793 8.80 -27.72 -14.87
C LYS A 793 7.29 -27.64 -15.10
N LEU A 794 6.56 -28.74 -14.93
CA LEU A 794 5.12 -28.80 -15.21
C LEU A 794 4.32 -27.96 -14.22
N GLN A 795 3.38 -27.19 -14.71
CA GLN A 795 2.42 -26.43 -13.93
C GLN A 795 1.02 -26.80 -14.40
N LEU A 796 0.03 -26.62 -13.53
CA LEU A 796 -1.38 -26.68 -13.94
C LEU A 796 -1.62 -25.48 -14.85
N LEU A 797 -2.26 -25.68 -16.00
CA LEU A 797 -2.69 -24.57 -16.86
C LEU A 797 -4.21 -24.46 -16.74
N VAL A 798 -4.72 -23.42 -16.08
CA VAL A 798 -6.10 -23.39 -15.62
C VAL A 798 -6.77 -22.06 -15.96
N LEU A 799 -7.99 -22.16 -16.47
CA LEU A 799 -8.97 -21.06 -16.46
C LEU A 799 -10.12 -21.51 -15.57
N HIS A 800 -10.37 -20.78 -14.49
CA HIS A 800 -11.42 -21.08 -13.53
C HIS A 800 -12.16 -19.80 -13.15
N ASP A 801 -13.46 -19.95 -12.94
CA ASP A 801 -14.32 -18.97 -12.31
C ASP A 801 -14.91 -19.66 -11.08
N GLU A 802 -14.50 -19.18 -9.91
CA GLU A 802 -14.76 -19.67 -8.55
C GLU A 802 -13.81 -20.76 -8.00
N ASP A 803 -13.99 -21.10 -6.72
CA ASP A 803 -13.04 -21.92 -5.96
C ASP A 803 -12.93 -23.35 -6.51
N ALA A 804 -11.70 -23.82 -6.76
CA ALA A 804 -11.45 -25.11 -7.41
C ALA A 804 -10.36 -25.93 -6.68
N ASP A 805 -10.65 -27.18 -6.34
CA ASP A 805 -9.64 -28.17 -5.96
C ASP A 805 -9.25 -29.00 -7.17
N ILE A 806 -7.95 -29.03 -7.49
CA ILE A 806 -7.41 -29.77 -8.64
C ILE A 806 -6.53 -30.89 -8.10
N TYR A 807 -6.74 -32.10 -8.62
CA TYR A 807 -6.04 -33.32 -8.25
C TYR A 807 -5.34 -33.92 -9.45
N ILE A 808 -4.18 -34.52 -9.21
CA ILE A 808 -3.45 -35.34 -10.17
C ILE A 808 -3.29 -36.73 -9.58
N ASN A 809 -3.81 -37.73 -10.29
CA ASN A 809 -3.78 -39.14 -9.88
C ASN A 809 -4.25 -39.38 -8.42
N GLY A 810 -5.25 -38.64 -7.96
CA GLY A 810 -5.81 -38.72 -6.61
C GLY A 810 -5.14 -37.86 -5.54
N VAL A 811 -4.04 -37.17 -5.86
CA VAL A 811 -3.34 -36.29 -4.92
C VAL A 811 -3.66 -34.82 -5.23
N LEU A 812 -4.00 -34.04 -4.20
CA LEU A 812 -4.31 -32.62 -4.33
C LEU A 812 -3.10 -31.86 -4.90
N ALA A 813 -3.27 -31.33 -6.10
CA ALA A 813 -2.28 -30.60 -6.87
C ALA A 813 -2.28 -29.11 -6.51
N ASN A 814 -3.46 -28.49 -6.42
CA ASN A 814 -3.63 -27.11 -5.99
C ASN A 814 -5.08 -26.83 -5.58
N THR A 815 -5.28 -25.84 -4.71
CA THR A 815 -6.58 -25.25 -4.39
C THR A 815 -6.55 -23.81 -4.86
N LEU A 816 -7.42 -23.49 -5.81
CA LEU A 816 -7.57 -22.16 -6.38
C LEU A 816 -8.78 -21.47 -5.77
N SER A 817 -8.69 -20.15 -5.58
CA SER A 817 -9.80 -19.35 -5.04
C SER A 817 -10.12 -18.17 -5.94
N GLY A 818 -11.39 -17.77 -5.97
CA GLY A 818 -11.88 -16.70 -6.84
C GLY A 818 -11.80 -17.09 -8.32
N TYR A 819 -11.42 -16.17 -9.20
CA TYR A 819 -11.40 -16.43 -10.64
C TYR A 819 -10.17 -15.83 -11.35
N ASN A 820 -9.90 -16.32 -12.56
CA ASN A 820 -8.99 -15.70 -13.51
C ASN A 820 -9.65 -15.50 -14.88
N THR A 821 -9.01 -14.69 -15.73
CA THR A 821 -9.59 -14.24 -17.01
C THR A 821 -8.84 -14.78 -18.23
N SER A 822 -7.85 -15.63 -18.00
CA SER A 822 -6.98 -16.28 -18.98
C SER A 822 -6.54 -17.65 -18.48
N TYR A 823 -6.05 -18.51 -19.36
CA TYR A 823 -5.38 -19.74 -18.95
C TYR A 823 -4.04 -19.40 -18.31
N ASP A 824 -4.00 -19.44 -16.97
CA ASP A 824 -2.81 -19.08 -16.21
C ASP A 824 -2.12 -20.34 -15.69
N PRO A 825 -0.78 -20.32 -15.61
CA PRO A 825 -0.04 -21.41 -15.01
C PRO A 825 -0.06 -21.29 -13.47
N PHE A 826 -0.42 -22.38 -12.79
CA PHE A 826 -0.43 -22.49 -11.34
C PHE A 826 0.56 -23.58 -10.89
N PRO A 827 1.30 -23.36 -9.78
CA PRO A 827 2.17 -24.37 -9.25
C PRO A 827 1.38 -25.63 -8.87
N MET A 828 2.04 -26.78 -8.96
CA MET A 828 1.52 -28.07 -8.49
C MET A 828 2.31 -28.48 -7.26
N SER A 829 1.62 -29.01 -6.25
CA SER A 829 2.23 -29.60 -5.06
C SER A 829 3.27 -30.67 -5.44
N ASP A 830 4.35 -30.77 -4.67
CA ASP A 830 5.41 -31.75 -4.94
C ASP A 830 4.89 -33.19 -4.86
N SER A 831 3.93 -33.45 -3.98
CA SER A 831 3.28 -34.75 -3.83
C SER A 831 2.46 -35.13 -5.07
N ALA A 832 1.63 -34.22 -5.60
CA ALA A 832 0.87 -34.47 -6.82
C ALA A 832 1.79 -34.64 -8.03
N ARG A 833 2.80 -33.78 -8.16
CA ARG A 833 3.81 -33.85 -9.22
C ARG A 833 4.58 -35.17 -9.19
N ALA A 834 4.88 -35.70 -8.00
CA ALA A 834 5.57 -36.98 -7.86
C ALA A 834 4.78 -38.15 -8.47
N THR A 835 3.44 -38.08 -8.46
CA THR A 835 2.58 -39.13 -9.02
C THR A 835 2.58 -39.23 -10.54
N LEU A 836 3.03 -38.19 -11.25
CA LEU A 836 3.06 -38.16 -12.71
C LEU A 836 4.00 -39.24 -13.25
N LYS A 837 3.46 -40.04 -14.18
CA LYS A 837 4.15 -41.19 -14.79
C LYS A 837 3.97 -41.20 -16.31
N GLU A 838 4.82 -41.95 -17.00
CA GLU A 838 4.68 -42.16 -18.44
C GLU A 838 3.40 -42.94 -18.73
N GLY A 839 2.72 -42.60 -19.82
CA GLY A 839 1.44 -43.21 -20.16
C GLY A 839 0.27 -42.54 -19.44
N ARG A 840 -0.71 -43.34 -19.01
CA ARG A 840 -2.00 -42.90 -18.47
C ARG A 840 -1.88 -42.21 -17.11
N ASN A 841 -2.45 -41.02 -17.02
CA ASN A 841 -2.65 -40.22 -15.81
C ASN A 841 -4.09 -39.68 -15.77
N VAL A 842 -4.51 -39.16 -14.61
CA VAL A 842 -5.83 -38.54 -14.43
C VAL A 842 -5.67 -37.15 -13.82
N ILE A 843 -6.39 -36.18 -14.38
CA ILE A 843 -6.67 -34.89 -13.75
C ILE A 843 -8.13 -34.88 -13.32
N ALA A 844 -8.38 -34.46 -12.09
CA ALA A 844 -9.71 -34.37 -11.50
C ALA A 844 -9.88 -32.98 -10.86
N VAL A 845 -11.06 -32.41 -10.96
CA VAL A 845 -11.37 -31.06 -10.49
C VAL A 845 -12.71 -31.06 -9.79
N HIS A 846 -12.78 -30.41 -8.62
CA HIS A 846 -14.02 -30.06 -7.94
C HIS A 846 -14.11 -28.55 -7.86
N VAL A 847 -15.18 -27.97 -8.43
CA VAL A 847 -15.42 -26.53 -8.38
C VAL A 847 -16.67 -26.25 -7.55
N ARG A 848 -16.60 -25.20 -6.73
CA ARG A 848 -17.67 -24.72 -5.86
C ARG A 848 -18.01 -23.29 -6.25
N GLN A 849 -19.15 -23.13 -6.88
CA GLN A 849 -19.70 -21.82 -7.20
C GLN A 849 -20.19 -21.12 -5.94
N THR A 850 -19.75 -19.88 -5.72
CA THR A 850 -20.35 -18.99 -4.73
C THR A 850 -21.19 -17.88 -5.36
N SER A 851 -20.70 -17.20 -6.42
CA SER A 851 -21.36 -16.06 -7.07
C SER A 851 -20.86 -15.84 -8.51
N GLY A 852 -21.43 -14.89 -9.27
CA GLY A 852 -20.83 -14.49 -10.56
C GLY A 852 -20.93 -15.50 -11.71
N GLY A 853 -19.91 -15.50 -12.59
CA GLY A 853 -19.81 -16.38 -13.76
C GLY A 853 -19.43 -17.81 -13.36
N GLN A 854 -19.29 -18.71 -14.34
CA GLN A 854 -18.96 -20.12 -14.08
C GLN A 854 -18.11 -20.67 -15.20
N TYR A 855 -16.93 -21.19 -14.84
CA TYR A 855 -16.05 -21.83 -15.79
C TYR A 855 -15.01 -22.72 -15.11
N ILE A 856 -14.68 -23.84 -15.75
CA ILE A 856 -13.48 -24.60 -15.46
C ILE A 856 -12.96 -25.33 -16.69
N ASP A 857 -11.66 -25.21 -16.90
CA ASP A 857 -10.89 -26.15 -17.70
C ASP A 857 -9.43 -26.16 -17.20
N ALA A 858 -8.80 -27.33 -17.24
CA ALA A 858 -7.46 -27.52 -16.68
C ALA A 858 -6.62 -28.48 -17.53
N GLY A 859 -5.42 -28.04 -17.89
CA GLY A 859 -4.37 -28.81 -18.57
C GLY A 859 -3.05 -28.76 -17.80
N LEU A 860 -1.96 -29.09 -18.50
CA LEU A 860 -0.60 -28.99 -17.98
C LEU A 860 0.28 -28.27 -18.99
N ALA A 861 1.19 -27.43 -18.51
CA ALA A 861 2.17 -26.76 -19.35
C ALA A 861 3.55 -26.76 -18.68
N THR A 862 4.62 -26.72 -19.47
CA THR A 862 5.92 -26.28 -18.94
C THR A 862 5.98 -24.75 -18.99
N VAL A 863 6.52 -24.15 -17.93
CA VAL A 863 6.69 -22.70 -17.83
C VAL A 863 8.19 -22.41 -17.79
N THR A 864 8.68 -21.73 -18.82
CA THR A 864 10.10 -21.35 -18.92
C THR A 864 10.24 -19.86 -18.76
N ILE A 865 10.85 -19.44 -17.65
CA ILE A 865 11.26 -18.04 -17.47
C ILE A 865 12.51 -17.84 -18.35
N THR A 866 12.45 -16.87 -19.26
CA THR A 866 13.60 -16.50 -20.08
C THR A 866 14.34 -15.38 -19.35
N ASP A 867 15.55 -15.68 -18.86
CA ASP A 867 16.42 -14.65 -18.28
C ASP A 867 17.05 -13.85 -19.43
N ASN A 868 16.63 -12.58 -19.55
CA ASN A 868 17.39 -11.54 -20.24
C ASN A 868 18.21 -10.74 -19.25
#